data_AF-A0A959KII3-F1
#
_entry.id   AF-A0A959KII3-F1
#
_cell.length_a   1.000
_cell.length_b   1.000
_cell.length_c   1.000
_cell.angle_alpha   90.00
_cell.angle_beta   90.00
_cell.angle_gamma   90.00
#
_symmetry.space_group_name_H-M   'P 1'
#
loop_
_entity.id
_entity.type
_entity.pdbx_description
1 polymer ?
#
loop_
_entity_poly.entity_id
_entity_poly.type
_entity_poly.pdbx_seq_one_letter_code
_entity_poly.pdbx_strand_id
1 'polypeptide(L)'
;MKKPCLPLLYQLLLLSLPLFFSPDAMALNLNWTGVEDDQWSNAANWDQNAVPGPADDVFIPGGTPNQPEVSGNQAARSVRIKPGGKLTIAIGASLTLDGAPASALINGGEVENRGTILAQNTGNTAIQNRNLFTSTGSVQVVNSGNAGIRNITAAADFNNGGTINLTGGIAGIGIENFGQANFDNLPNGVINIGNTGSHGILNKDQASFNNFGTINQSSGLGGTGLYNRNGSLFQNHPSGLLTIDGVNSHGLWNDGGGANFINEGRLGLLPGIGGVGLRNTGTAIFVNETCGQLLLDKTLRNTASWTNNGFLVISHIGTHTNTGTLINNGIISDLNNSLAGLPLTNNQMLVGTVALPTGGTIHPLFQGTPPFDLLVTNNRFYKDPLFLQEAAVFDPGDNSLTDVSGELPGQYTWFFEAQDPAADCASIMAVLVVLELANAIVCEEDVLLTNQDEVNAFGPCNVLNGNLTISGPDIVDLSNLNSLVTINGNLDLKDNDLLLNLNGLENLTFIGGNLSIGEHALLADIDGLSNLGTVFGITITDNLLLGNLNGLSALSGAGPVTVQNNPALTDIGGLGGVSLLGGLTLAALPALTSLDGLNGLVVCGGNLTLSGLSLLTNVDPLSSLINVTGNLEVSDNLLLSDCCGLFPL
;
A
#
# COMPACT_ATOMS: atom_id res chain seq x y z
N MET A 1 -23.87 21.22 -29.77
CA MET A 1 -23.90 22.50 -30.50
C MET A 1 -22.94 23.48 -29.83
N LYS A 2 -22.13 24.24 -30.60
CA LYS A 2 -21.17 25.23 -30.09
C LYS A 2 -21.82 26.61 -29.91
N LYS A 3 -21.69 27.22 -28.72
CA LYS A 3 -21.21 28.60 -28.38
C LYS A 3 -21.68 29.06 -26.97
N PRO A 4 -20.97 29.97 -26.27
CA PRO A 4 -19.98 29.62 -25.23
C PRO A 4 -20.33 30.16 -23.82
N CYS A 5 -19.86 29.47 -22.77
CA CYS A 5 -19.87 29.99 -21.40
C CYS A 5 -18.57 30.75 -21.09
N LEU A 6 -18.76 31.97 -20.57
CA LEU A 6 -17.81 32.72 -19.75
C LEU A 6 -17.54 31.93 -18.45
N PRO A 7 -16.28 31.71 -18.02
CA PRO A 7 -16.03 31.19 -16.68
C PRO A 7 -15.77 32.34 -15.68
N LEU A 8 -16.41 32.23 -14.52
CA LEU A 8 -16.02 32.93 -13.30
C LEU A 8 -14.71 32.33 -12.75
N LEU A 9 -13.81 33.23 -12.36
CA LEU A 9 -12.48 33.01 -11.78
C LEU A 9 -12.49 32.04 -10.58
N TYR A 10 -11.72 30.96 -10.69
CA TYR A 10 -10.99 30.37 -9.56
C TYR A 10 -9.60 31.01 -9.54
N GLN A 11 -9.18 31.52 -8.38
CA GLN A 11 -7.84 32.05 -8.15
C GLN A 11 -6.82 30.90 -8.17
N LEU A 12 -6.27 30.62 -9.37
CA LEU A 12 -4.94 30.03 -9.47
C LEU A 12 -3.92 31.10 -9.05
N LEU A 13 -3.11 30.78 -8.06
CA LEU A 13 -1.87 31.51 -7.79
C LEU A 13 -0.90 31.19 -8.95
N LEU A 14 -1.05 31.90 -10.06
CA LEU A 14 -0.07 31.96 -11.13
C LEU A 14 1.22 32.56 -10.56
N LEU A 15 2.23 31.72 -10.31
CA LEU A 15 3.61 32.16 -10.33
C LEU A 15 3.89 32.69 -11.74
N SER A 16 3.83 34.01 -11.88
CA SER A 16 4.28 34.71 -13.07
C SER A 16 5.77 34.42 -13.25
N LEU A 17 6.13 33.50 -14.15
CA LEU A 17 7.46 33.49 -14.75
C LEU A 17 7.53 34.73 -15.66
N PRO A 18 8.38 35.73 -15.38
CA PRO A 18 8.72 36.66 -16.42
C PRO A 18 9.57 35.89 -17.45
N LEU A 19 8.98 35.67 -18.63
CA LEU A 19 9.73 35.33 -19.85
C LEU A 19 10.61 36.54 -20.20
N PHE A 20 11.73 36.66 -19.51
CA PHE A 20 12.85 37.47 -19.99
C PHE A 20 13.55 36.66 -21.08
N PHE A 21 13.31 37.01 -22.33
CA PHE A 21 14.36 36.90 -23.33
C PHE A 21 15.45 37.90 -22.91
N SER A 22 16.39 37.48 -22.06
CA SER A 22 17.67 38.16 -21.95
C SER A 22 18.55 37.70 -23.12
N PRO A 23 19.32 38.60 -23.75
CA PRO A 23 20.38 38.18 -24.66
C PRO A 23 21.33 37.31 -23.84
N ASP A 24 21.73 36.13 -24.35
CA ASP A 24 22.63 35.16 -23.71
C ASP A 24 23.48 35.79 -22.60
N ALA A 25 22.94 35.78 -21.38
CA ALA A 25 23.69 36.23 -20.22
C ALA A 25 24.81 35.20 -20.08
N MET A 26 26.04 35.61 -20.38
CA MET A 26 27.18 34.74 -20.24
C MET A 26 27.20 34.16 -18.83
N ALA A 27 27.09 32.84 -18.72
CA ALA A 27 27.20 32.15 -17.44
C ALA A 27 28.50 32.56 -16.73
N LEU A 28 28.37 33.11 -15.53
CA LEU A 28 29.49 33.53 -14.71
C LEU A 28 29.87 32.44 -13.71
N ASN A 29 31.14 32.48 -13.30
CA ASN A 29 31.63 31.77 -12.12
C ASN A 29 31.84 32.81 -11.02
N LEU A 30 30.97 32.83 -10.01
CA LEU A 30 30.98 33.85 -8.96
C LEU A 30 31.53 33.28 -7.66
N ASN A 31 32.54 33.94 -7.09
CA ASN A 31 33.09 33.58 -5.79
C ASN A 31 32.53 34.49 -4.70
N TRP A 32 32.06 33.88 -3.62
CA TRP A 32 31.69 34.61 -2.41
C TRP A 32 32.93 35.19 -1.73
N THR A 33 32.89 36.50 -1.46
CA THR A 33 33.92 37.23 -0.72
C THR A 33 33.46 37.62 0.68
N GLY A 34 32.16 37.90 0.86
CA GLY A 34 31.54 38.22 2.14
C GLY A 34 32.16 39.42 2.86
N VAL A 35 32.66 40.40 2.11
CA VAL A 35 33.42 41.53 2.67
C VAL A 35 32.53 42.60 3.30
N GLU A 36 31.28 42.75 2.85
CA GLU A 36 30.35 43.75 3.38
C GLU A 36 29.45 43.15 4.47
N ASP A 37 28.75 42.06 4.16
CA ASP A 37 27.79 41.40 5.05
C ASP A 37 27.56 39.92 4.64
N ASP A 38 26.56 39.27 5.23
CA ASP A 38 26.18 37.89 4.94
C ASP A 38 25.10 37.76 3.84
N GLN A 39 24.55 38.84 3.32
CA GLN A 39 23.38 38.78 2.46
C GLN A 39 23.73 38.34 1.04
N TRP A 40 23.20 37.19 0.60
CA TRP A 40 23.39 36.66 -0.76
C TRP A 40 23.04 37.70 -1.84
N SER A 41 22.01 38.50 -1.58
CA SER A 41 21.47 39.51 -2.50
C SER A 41 22.33 40.78 -2.62
N ASN A 42 23.35 40.96 -1.77
CA ASN A 42 24.24 42.11 -1.85
C ASN A 42 25.37 41.82 -2.87
N ALA A 43 25.32 42.52 -4.01
CA ALA A 43 26.28 42.36 -5.10
C ALA A 43 27.75 42.54 -4.66
N ALA A 44 28.01 43.41 -3.67
CA ALA A 44 29.35 43.71 -3.18
C ALA A 44 30.02 42.52 -2.43
N ASN A 45 29.24 41.51 -2.04
CA ASN A 45 29.79 40.27 -1.47
C ASN A 45 30.32 39.30 -2.52
N TRP A 46 30.20 39.60 -3.81
CA TRP A 46 30.64 38.75 -4.92
C TRP A 46 31.84 39.36 -5.64
N ASP A 47 32.80 38.51 -6.04
CA ASP A 47 34.07 38.92 -6.67
C ASP A 47 33.92 39.72 -7.97
N GLN A 48 32.79 39.56 -8.66
CA GLN A 48 32.44 40.32 -9.88
C GLN A 48 31.39 41.42 -9.64
N ASN A 49 31.11 41.74 -8.38
CA ASN A 49 30.10 42.74 -7.97
C ASN A 49 28.73 42.49 -8.63
N ALA A 50 28.31 41.23 -8.69
CA ALA A 50 27.08 40.77 -9.32
C ALA A 50 26.43 39.65 -8.51
N VAL A 51 25.11 39.74 -8.30
CA VAL A 51 24.34 38.70 -7.61
C VAL A 51 24.12 37.52 -8.57
N PRO A 52 24.36 36.27 -8.14
CA PRO A 52 24.15 35.10 -8.98
C PRO A 52 22.71 34.99 -9.50
N GLY A 53 22.58 34.65 -10.79
CA GLY A 53 21.33 34.28 -11.44
C GLY A 53 21.31 32.82 -11.90
N PRO A 54 20.19 32.36 -12.53
CA PRO A 54 19.97 30.95 -12.87
C PRO A 54 21.01 30.29 -13.79
N ALA A 55 21.82 31.07 -14.51
CA ALA A 55 22.85 30.56 -15.40
C ALA A 55 24.23 30.39 -14.74
N ASP A 56 24.41 30.94 -13.53
CA ASP A 56 25.72 31.15 -12.91
C ASP A 56 26.11 30.02 -11.96
N ASP A 57 27.39 29.68 -11.93
CA ASP A 57 27.96 28.75 -10.94
C ASP A 57 28.57 29.52 -9.77
N VAL A 58 28.18 29.13 -8.56
CA VAL A 58 28.55 29.78 -7.31
C VAL A 58 29.59 28.98 -6.55
N PHE A 59 30.60 29.65 -6.02
CA PHE A 59 31.65 29.08 -5.19
C PHE A 59 31.73 29.79 -3.84
N ILE A 60 31.60 29.02 -2.75
CA ILE A 60 31.64 29.54 -1.38
C ILE A 60 32.91 29.02 -0.70
N PRO A 61 33.97 29.84 -0.54
CA PRO A 61 35.19 29.45 0.14
C PRO A 61 35.04 29.52 1.67
N GLY A 62 35.88 28.76 2.37
CA GLY A 62 36.05 28.94 3.81
C GLY A 62 36.88 30.18 4.15
N GLY A 63 36.68 30.72 5.34
CA GLY A 63 37.51 31.81 5.89
C GLY A 63 37.20 33.21 5.35
N THR A 64 36.05 33.41 4.68
CA THR A 64 35.54 34.76 4.39
C THR A 64 35.05 35.44 5.67
N PRO A 65 35.07 36.79 5.75
CA PRO A 65 34.63 37.52 6.95
C PRO A 65 33.19 37.20 7.35
N ASN A 66 32.31 37.12 6.35
CA ASN A 66 30.92 36.69 6.50
C ASN A 66 30.63 35.51 5.55
N GLN A 67 29.78 34.57 5.97
CA GLN A 67 29.33 33.43 5.16
C GLN A 67 27.92 33.70 4.64
N PRO A 68 27.56 33.25 3.42
CA PRO A 68 26.32 33.65 2.78
C PRO A 68 25.05 33.11 3.45
N GLU A 69 24.08 34.00 3.60
CA GLU A 69 22.68 33.72 3.96
C GLU A 69 21.74 34.11 2.81
N VAL A 70 20.88 33.18 2.41
CA VAL A 70 19.77 33.39 1.47
C VAL A 70 18.52 33.78 2.27
N SER A 71 18.11 35.05 2.17
CA SER A 71 16.98 35.65 2.90
C SER A 71 15.71 35.87 2.07
N GLY A 72 15.73 35.53 0.77
CA GLY A 72 14.61 35.64 -0.16
C GLY A 72 14.67 34.59 -1.27
N ASN A 73 14.00 34.85 -2.40
CA ASN A 73 14.02 33.95 -3.54
C ASN A 73 15.27 34.20 -4.40
N GLN A 74 16.20 33.25 -4.38
CA GLN A 74 17.46 33.30 -5.13
C GLN A 74 17.56 32.12 -6.09
N ALA A 75 18.33 32.29 -7.15
CA ALA A 75 18.58 31.24 -8.13
C ALA A 75 20.05 31.20 -8.55
N ALA A 76 20.55 30.00 -8.81
CA ALA A 76 21.86 29.74 -9.41
C ALA A 76 21.76 28.53 -10.33
N ARG A 77 22.74 28.31 -11.20
CA ARG A 77 22.87 27.04 -11.90
C ARG A 77 23.38 25.96 -10.96
N SER A 78 24.47 26.25 -10.24
CA SER A 78 25.03 25.34 -9.24
C SER A 78 25.73 26.06 -8.10
N VAL A 79 25.87 25.38 -6.97
CA VAL A 79 26.57 25.87 -5.78
C VAL A 79 27.63 24.86 -5.33
N ARG A 80 28.83 25.36 -5.07
CA ARG A 80 30.01 24.60 -4.64
C ARG A 80 30.53 25.19 -3.33
N ILE A 81 30.22 24.54 -2.21
CA ILE A 81 30.74 24.92 -0.89
C ILE A 81 32.07 24.21 -0.67
N LYS A 82 33.13 24.98 -0.46
CA LYS A 82 34.47 24.45 -0.20
C LYS A 82 34.64 24.11 1.29
N PRO A 83 35.65 23.31 1.67
CA PRO A 83 35.97 23.08 3.07
C PRO A 83 36.08 24.39 3.87
N GLY A 84 35.38 24.45 5.00
CA GLY A 84 35.30 25.62 5.89
C GLY A 84 34.32 26.72 5.44
N GLY A 85 33.69 26.60 4.28
CA GLY A 85 32.60 27.48 3.85
C GLY A 85 31.26 27.03 4.45
N LYS A 86 30.31 27.95 4.59
CA LYS A 86 28.95 27.70 5.09
C LYS A 86 27.91 28.37 4.19
N LEU A 87 26.79 27.71 3.95
CA LEU A 87 25.61 28.29 3.31
C LEU A 87 24.39 28.16 4.22
N THR A 88 23.74 29.28 4.49
CA THR A 88 22.49 29.33 5.24
C THR A 88 21.32 29.67 4.33
N ILE A 89 20.21 28.93 4.40
CA ILE A 89 18.94 29.30 3.79
C ILE A 89 17.97 29.66 4.92
N ALA A 90 17.54 30.92 4.97
CA ALA A 90 16.68 31.43 6.02
C ALA A 90 15.24 30.89 5.93
N ILE A 91 14.49 31.00 7.03
CA ILE A 91 13.07 30.60 7.07
C ILE A 91 12.28 31.43 6.06
N GLY A 92 11.46 30.77 5.25
CA GLY A 92 10.66 31.40 4.19
C GLY A 92 11.42 31.80 2.93
N ALA A 93 12.75 31.65 2.91
CA ALA A 93 13.57 31.90 1.72
C ALA A 93 13.65 30.66 0.82
N SER A 94 14.03 30.84 -0.44
CA SER A 94 14.22 29.74 -1.39
C SER A 94 15.47 29.90 -2.25
N LEU A 95 16.21 28.81 -2.42
CA LEU A 95 17.30 28.71 -3.39
C LEU A 95 16.95 27.68 -4.47
N THR A 96 16.75 28.16 -5.70
CA THR A 96 16.52 27.31 -6.88
C THR A 96 17.83 27.07 -7.62
N LEU A 97 18.13 25.79 -7.87
CA LEU A 97 19.29 25.33 -8.61
C LEU A 97 18.79 24.56 -9.84
N ASP A 98 19.00 25.11 -11.04
CA ASP A 98 18.41 24.57 -12.27
C ASP A 98 19.46 24.39 -13.38
N GLY A 99 19.39 23.26 -14.08
CA GLY A 99 20.18 23.02 -15.29
C GLY A 99 21.67 22.74 -15.06
N ALA A 100 22.08 22.36 -13.84
CA ALA A 100 23.46 22.00 -13.56
C ALA A 100 23.90 20.79 -14.39
N PRO A 101 25.00 20.86 -15.18
CA PRO A 101 25.41 19.75 -16.05
C PRO A 101 25.94 18.53 -15.27
N ALA A 102 26.31 18.70 -13.99
CA ALA A 102 26.79 17.63 -13.12
C ALA A 102 26.00 17.59 -11.82
N SER A 103 26.39 18.40 -10.83
CA SER A 103 25.68 18.52 -9.56
C SER A 103 25.20 19.94 -9.31
N ALA A 104 23.95 20.06 -8.88
CA ALA A 104 23.35 21.34 -8.50
C ALA A 104 23.97 21.85 -7.20
N LEU A 105 24.10 21.02 -6.17
CA LEU A 105 24.77 21.39 -4.92
C LEU A 105 25.89 20.39 -4.58
N ILE A 106 27.10 20.88 -4.33
CA ILE A 106 28.17 20.10 -3.69
C ILE A 106 28.51 20.77 -2.37
N ASN A 107 28.25 20.06 -1.27
CA ASN A 107 28.62 20.49 0.07
C ASN A 107 29.94 19.86 0.50
N GLY A 108 31.02 20.65 0.49
CA GLY A 108 32.30 20.31 1.13
C GLY A 108 32.52 20.99 2.49
N GLY A 109 31.58 21.83 2.94
CA GLY A 109 31.65 22.62 4.17
C GLY A 109 30.40 22.41 5.02
N GLU A 110 29.61 23.44 5.27
CA GLU A 110 28.36 23.35 6.03
C GLU A 110 27.17 23.87 5.22
N VAL A 111 26.03 23.17 5.28
CA VAL A 111 24.74 23.67 4.82
C VAL A 111 23.76 23.68 5.98
N GLU A 112 23.13 24.84 6.22
CA GLU A 112 22.01 25.00 7.14
C GLU A 112 20.77 25.45 6.35
N ASN A 113 19.82 24.55 6.14
CA ASN A 113 18.58 24.83 5.43
C ASN A 113 17.39 24.96 6.39
N ARG A 114 16.85 26.16 6.50
CA ARG A 114 15.59 26.45 7.22
C ARG A 114 14.47 26.93 6.28
N GLY A 115 14.79 27.10 5.00
CA GLY A 115 13.87 27.53 3.94
C GLY A 115 13.61 26.41 2.94
N THR A 116 13.69 26.70 1.64
CA THR A 116 13.54 25.70 0.57
C THR A 116 14.78 25.65 -0.31
N ILE A 117 15.32 24.45 -0.53
CA ILE A 117 16.28 24.17 -1.61
C ILE A 117 15.53 23.39 -2.69
N LEU A 118 15.46 23.93 -3.91
CA LEU A 118 14.94 23.23 -5.08
C LEU A 118 16.08 22.94 -6.04
N ALA A 119 16.45 21.67 -6.22
CA ALA A 119 17.43 21.25 -7.21
C ALA A 119 16.74 20.51 -8.35
N GLN A 120 16.78 21.07 -9.55
CA GLN A 120 16.04 20.54 -10.70
C GLN A 120 16.87 20.43 -11.98
N ASN A 121 16.43 19.53 -12.88
CA ASN A 121 17.02 19.29 -14.20
C ASN A 121 18.55 19.09 -14.14
N THR A 122 19.01 18.28 -13.20
CA THR A 122 20.45 18.09 -12.94
C THR A 122 21.02 16.94 -13.76
N GLY A 123 22.14 17.15 -14.45
CA GLY A 123 22.75 16.17 -15.36
C GLY A 123 23.25 14.88 -14.70
N ASN A 124 23.63 14.89 -13.42
CA ASN A 124 24.09 13.69 -12.71
C ASN A 124 23.48 13.56 -11.30
N THR A 125 23.98 14.29 -10.31
CA THR A 125 23.53 14.17 -8.90
C THR A 125 23.02 15.51 -8.40
N ALA A 126 21.75 15.62 -8.01
CA ALA A 126 21.19 16.91 -7.56
C ALA A 126 21.95 17.46 -6.35
N ILE A 127 22.03 16.71 -5.26
CA ILE A 127 22.77 17.11 -4.05
C ILE A 127 23.85 16.09 -3.73
N GLN A 128 25.09 16.55 -3.63
CA GLN A 128 26.22 15.77 -3.16
C GLN A 128 26.72 16.32 -1.84
N ASN A 129 26.46 15.58 -0.76
CA ASN A 129 26.92 15.90 0.58
C ASN A 129 28.23 15.16 0.90
N ARG A 130 29.22 15.91 1.41
CA ARG A 130 30.53 15.40 1.83
C ARG A 130 30.92 15.89 3.24
N ASN A 131 30.03 16.58 3.93
CA ASN A 131 30.26 17.19 5.24
C ASN A 131 28.90 17.46 5.93
N LEU A 132 28.79 18.40 6.87
CA LEU A 132 27.56 18.64 7.62
C LEU A 132 26.47 19.30 6.75
N PHE A 133 25.31 18.65 6.65
CA PHE A 133 24.09 19.20 6.05
C PHE A 133 22.95 19.06 7.05
N THR A 134 22.41 20.18 7.52
CA THR A 134 21.26 20.20 8.42
C THR A 134 20.08 20.87 7.74
N SER A 135 18.92 20.22 7.71
CA SER A 135 17.70 20.78 7.13
C SER A 135 16.52 20.65 8.06
N THR A 136 15.99 21.79 8.51
CA THR A 136 14.65 21.88 9.13
C THR A 136 13.59 22.38 8.15
N GLY A 137 14.04 22.90 6.99
CA GLY A 137 13.19 23.31 5.88
C GLY A 137 12.93 22.20 4.84
N SER A 138 12.58 22.60 3.63
CA SER A 138 12.29 21.69 2.51
C SER A 138 13.50 21.52 1.59
N VAL A 139 13.74 20.29 1.16
CA VAL A 139 14.66 19.94 0.07
C VAL A 139 13.84 19.24 -1.01
N GLN A 140 13.84 19.80 -2.21
CA GLN A 140 13.09 19.29 -3.35
C GLN A 140 14.07 18.94 -4.47
N VAL A 141 13.98 17.70 -4.95
CA VAL A 141 14.72 17.26 -6.13
C VAL A 141 13.73 16.90 -7.22
N VAL A 142 13.90 17.51 -8.40
CA VAL A 142 13.05 17.28 -9.58
C VAL A 142 13.93 16.99 -10.78
N ASN A 143 13.92 15.76 -11.27
CA ASN A 143 14.77 15.29 -12.37
C ASN A 143 16.28 15.30 -12.06
N SER A 144 16.88 14.11 -12.06
CA SER A 144 18.34 13.98 -12.07
C SER A 144 18.81 12.79 -12.89
N GLY A 145 19.98 12.95 -13.53
CA GLY A 145 20.51 11.93 -14.45
C GLY A 145 21.07 10.67 -13.79
N ASN A 146 21.22 10.64 -12.47
CA ASN A 146 21.76 9.49 -11.74
C ASN A 146 21.23 9.39 -10.32
N ALA A 147 21.41 10.44 -9.48
CA ALA A 147 21.02 10.36 -8.08
C ALA A 147 20.32 11.64 -7.60
N GLY A 148 19.36 11.50 -6.71
CA GLY A 148 18.75 12.64 -6.02
C GLY A 148 19.74 13.23 -5.02
N ILE A 149 20.00 12.48 -3.96
CA ILE A 149 20.96 12.84 -2.92
C ILE A 149 22.04 11.78 -2.82
N ARG A 150 23.31 12.19 -2.80
CA ARG A 150 24.44 11.33 -2.44
C ARG A 150 25.13 11.83 -1.19
N ASN A 151 25.32 10.95 -0.21
CA ASN A 151 26.03 11.20 1.03
C ASN A 151 27.24 10.25 1.10
N ILE A 152 28.48 10.77 1.02
CA ILE A 152 29.59 10.00 0.39
C ILE A 152 30.85 9.82 1.26
N THR A 153 30.97 10.45 2.42
CA THR A 153 32.21 10.41 3.20
C THR A 153 31.94 10.17 4.68
N ALA A 154 32.92 9.68 5.43
CA ALA A 154 32.83 9.54 6.88
C ALA A 154 32.56 10.86 7.63
N ALA A 155 32.87 12.01 7.03
CA ALA A 155 32.54 13.33 7.57
C ALA A 155 31.13 13.83 7.16
N ALA A 156 30.43 13.09 6.30
CA ALA A 156 29.15 13.51 5.74
C ALA A 156 28.00 13.09 6.66
N ASP A 157 27.56 14.05 7.47
CA ASP A 157 26.37 13.95 8.30
C ASP A 157 25.22 14.69 7.62
N PHE A 158 24.18 13.96 7.24
CA PHE A 158 22.96 14.55 6.67
C PHE A 158 21.82 14.43 7.68
N ASN A 159 21.44 15.56 8.28
CA ASN A 159 20.41 15.64 9.32
C ASN A 159 19.14 16.27 8.75
N ASN A 160 18.12 15.46 8.49
CA ASN A 160 16.82 15.92 8.02
C ASN A 160 15.80 15.99 9.17
N GLY A 161 15.46 17.20 9.60
CA GLY A 161 14.33 17.49 10.48
C GLY A 161 13.14 18.17 9.77
N GLY A 162 13.21 18.33 8.44
CA GLY A 162 12.15 18.91 7.61
C GLY A 162 11.69 17.93 6.53
N THR A 163 11.36 18.42 5.33
CA THR A 163 10.81 17.56 4.26
C THR A 163 11.76 17.41 3.09
N ILE A 164 12.07 16.17 2.71
CA ILE A 164 12.75 15.82 1.46
C ILE A 164 11.72 15.24 0.50
N ASN A 165 11.57 15.87 -0.67
CA ASN A 165 10.74 15.37 -1.76
C ASN A 165 11.62 15.04 -2.97
N LEU A 166 11.65 13.77 -3.35
CA LEU A 166 12.39 13.27 -4.51
C LEU A 166 11.38 12.89 -5.60
N THR A 167 11.29 13.71 -6.65
CA THR A 167 10.21 13.66 -7.66
C THR A 167 10.73 13.91 -9.09
N GLY A 168 9.81 13.94 -10.06
CA GLY A 168 10.08 14.35 -11.44
C GLY A 168 10.65 13.27 -12.36
N GLY A 169 11.38 12.29 -11.82
CA GLY A 169 12.05 11.25 -12.60
C GLY A 169 13.55 11.25 -12.32
N ILE A 170 13.97 10.49 -11.32
CA ILE A 170 15.38 10.32 -10.95
C ILE A 170 15.89 9.09 -11.68
N ALA A 171 16.76 9.24 -12.67
CA ALA A 171 17.11 8.14 -13.57
C ALA A 171 17.79 6.94 -12.87
N GLY A 172 18.40 7.14 -11.70
CA GLY A 172 19.01 6.06 -10.91
C GLY A 172 18.41 5.97 -9.50
N ILE A 173 19.12 6.52 -8.50
CA ILE A 173 18.87 6.29 -7.08
C ILE A 173 18.28 7.54 -6.41
N GLY A 174 17.22 7.41 -5.63
CA GLY A 174 16.68 8.52 -4.83
C GLY A 174 17.73 9.06 -3.85
N ILE A 175 18.10 8.23 -2.86
CA ILE A 175 19.15 8.53 -1.87
C ILE A 175 20.22 7.43 -1.90
N GLU A 176 21.47 7.81 -2.13
CA GLU A 176 22.62 6.91 -2.05
C GLU A 176 23.53 7.33 -0.88
N ASN A 177 23.60 6.50 0.16
CA ASN A 177 24.40 6.72 1.36
C ASN A 177 25.54 5.70 1.43
N PHE A 178 26.79 6.16 1.46
CA PHE A 178 27.96 5.27 1.40
C PHE A 178 29.25 5.90 1.93
N GLY A 179 30.26 5.06 2.16
CA GLY A 179 31.59 5.50 2.56
C GLY A 179 31.65 5.93 4.02
N GLN A 180 31.03 5.14 4.91
CA GLN A 180 30.89 5.41 6.34
C GLN A 180 30.11 6.69 6.68
N ALA A 181 29.35 7.21 5.73
CA ALA A 181 28.52 8.41 5.93
C ALA A 181 27.31 8.12 6.82
N ASN A 182 26.81 9.15 7.49
CA ASN A 182 25.63 9.08 8.36
C ASN A 182 24.47 9.89 7.75
N PHE A 183 23.29 9.28 7.71
CA PHE A 183 22.05 9.92 7.26
C PHE A 183 20.98 9.74 8.32
N ASP A 184 20.57 10.84 8.94
CA ASP A 184 19.59 10.87 10.02
C ASP A 184 18.32 11.57 9.55
N ASN A 185 17.23 10.80 9.44
CA ASN A 185 15.88 11.35 9.34
C ASN A 185 15.31 11.51 10.75
N LEU A 186 15.39 12.73 11.29
CA LEU A 186 15.01 13.07 12.66
C LEU A 186 13.48 12.92 12.87
N PRO A 187 12.95 12.98 14.12
CA PRO A 187 11.53 12.67 14.39
C PRO A 187 10.50 13.46 13.57
N ASN A 188 10.77 14.74 13.25
CA ASN A 188 9.89 15.56 12.40
C ASN A 188 10.21 15.45 10.91
N GLY A 189 11.26 14.72 10.57
CA GLY A 189 11.75 14.52 9.22
C GLY A 189 10.80 13.67 8.39
N VAL A 190 10.47 14.13 7.19
CA VAL A 190 9.67 13.41 6.21
C VAL A 190 10.48 13.24 4.94
N ILE A 191 10.57 12.01 4.43
CA ILE A 191 11.22 11.70 3.16
C ILE A 191 10.19 11.03 2.25
N ASN A 192 9.86 11.69 1.14
CA ASN A 192 9.00 11.13 0.11
C ASN A 192 9.84 10.82 -1.13
N ILE A 193 9.77 9.57 -1.58
CA ILE A 193 10.51 9.09 -2.75
C ILE A 193 9.52 8.48 -3.75
N GLY A 194 9.56 8.99 -4.98
CA GLY A 194 8.82 8.43 -6.10
C GLY A 194 9.62 8.55 -7.40
N ASN A 195 9.20 7.77 -8.41
CA ASN A 195 9.72 7.84 -9.78
C ASN A 195 11.27 7.77 -9.90
N THR A 196 11.90 6.77 -9.29
CA THR A 196 13.35 6.51 -9.44
C THR A 196 13.59 5.35 -10.41
N GLY A 197 14.66 5.37 -11.21
CA GLY A 197 14.92 4.34 -12.22
C GLY A 197 15.55 3.06 -11.67
N SER A 198 16.13 3.10 -10.46
CA SER A 198 16.91 1.98 -9.91
C SER A 198 16.58 1.65 -8.46
N HIS A 199 16.76 2.58 -7.53
CA HIS A 199 16.50 2.33 -6.10
C HIS A 199 15.86 3.56 -5.46
N GLY A 200 15.00 3.36 -4.46
CA GLY A 200 14.58 4.47 -3.62
C GLY A 200 15.73 4.91 -2.71
N ILE A 201 16.22 3.98 -1.90
CA ILE A 201 17.36 4.16 -1.00
C ILE A 201 18.39 3.05 -1.24
N LEU A 202 19.65 3.44 -1.43
CA LEU A 202 20.81 2.53 -1.42
C LEU A 202 21.73 2.92 -0.26
N ASN A 203 21.85 2.04 0.74
CA ASN A 203 22.75 2.19 1.87
C ASN A 203 23.86 1.11 1.77
N LYS A 204 25.13 1.52 1.70
CA LYS A 204 26.24 0.60 1.45
C LYS A 204 27.56 1.02 2.06
N ASP A 205 28.55 0.13 2.01
CA ASP A 205 29.95 0.39 2.33
C ASP A 205 30.12 1.02 3.73
N GLN A 206 29.62 0.31 4.74
CA GLN A 206 29.65 0.68 6.16
C GLN A 206 28.93 1.98 6.54
N ALA A 207 28.06 2.51 5.68
CA ALA A 207 27.25 3.68 6.00
C ALA A 207 26.09 3.35 6.97
N SER A 208 25.66 4.37 7.70
CA SER A 208 24.53 4.31 8.64
C SER A 208 23.38 5.17 8.14
N PHE A 209 22.18 4.61 8.15
CA PHE A 209 20.94 5.32 7.86
C PHE A 209 19.98 5.12 9.03
N ASN A 210 19.66 6.19 9.73
CA ASN A 210 18.78 6.18 10.90
C ASN A 210 17.47 6.89 10.57
N ASN A 211 16.35 6.18 10.78
CA ASN A 211 15.02 6.75 10.63
C ASN A 211 14.31 6.88 11.97
N PHE A 212 14.15 8.10 12.46
CA PHE A 212 13.27 8.46 13.58
C PHE A 212 11.95 9.08 13.11
N GLY A 213 11.92 9.62 11.89
CA GLY A 213 10.75 10.27 11.30
C GLY A 213 9.99 9.35 10.33
N THR A 214 9.44 9.94 9.26
CA THR A 214 8.66 9.22 8.25
C THR A 214 9.41 9.10 6.94
N ILE A 215 9.44 7.89 6.38
CA ILE A 215 9.90 7.60 5.02
C ILE A 215 8.76 6.94 4.26
N ASN A 216 8.34 7.58 3.18
CA ASN A 216 7.32 7.08 2.27
C ASN A 216 7.95 6.83 0.90
N GLN A 217 7.93 5.58 0.46
CA GLN A 217 8.30 5.19 -0.89
C GLN A 217 7.05 4.73 -1.64
N SER A 218 6.79 5.33 -2.79
CA SER A 218 5.56 5.16 -3.55
C SER A 218 5.82 4.93 -5.05
N SER A 219 4.76 4.74 -5.83
CA SER A 219 4.75 4.35 -7.24
C SER A 219 5.84 4.95 -8.14
N GLY A 220 6.27 4.16 -9.13
CA GLY A 220 7.24 4.56 -10.15
C GLY A 220 8.69 4.23 -9.81
N LEU A 221 8.95 3.43 -8.78
CA LEU A 221 10.31 3.00 -8.43
C LEU A 221 10.71 1.78 -9.29
N GLY A 222 11.59 2.02 -10.27
CA GLY A 222 12.03 1.08 -11.29
C GLY A 222 12.75 -0.18 -10.80
N GLY A 223 13.23 -0.19 -9.54
CA GLY A 223 13.91 -1.36 -8.97
C GLY A 223 13.54 -1.62 -7.51
N THR A 224 14.50 -1.52 -6.59
CA THR A 224 14.30 -1.89 -5.17
C THR A 224 14.00 -0.65 -4.33
N GLY A 225 12.99 -0.71 -3.46
CA GLY A 225 12.67 0.39 -2.55
C GLY A 225 13.85 0.73 -1.64
N LEU A 226 14.31 -0.26 -0.86
CA LEU A 226 15.47 -0.11 0.03
C LEU A 226 16.47 -1.25 -0.19
N TYR A 227 17.71 -0.90 -0.55
CA TYR A 227 18.81 -1.84 -0.66
C TYR A 227 19.91 -1.53 0.37
N ASN A 228 20.11 -2.42 1.33
CA ASN A 228 21.14 -2.35 2.38
C ASN A 228 22.19 -3.44 2.18
N ARG A 229 23.49 -3.10 2.15
CA ARG A 229 24.56 -4.06 1.78
C ARG A 229 25.97 -3.70 2.26
N ASN A 230 26.91 -4.64 2.18
CA ASN A 230 28.35 -4.38 2.40
C ASN A 230 28.66 -3.75 3.77
N GLY A 231 28.15 -4.36 4.84
CA GLY A 231 28.48 -3.95 6.22
C GLY A 231 27.77 -2.68 6.69
N SER A 232 26.78 -2.19 5.93
CA SER A 232 25.98 -1.02 6.29
C SER A 232 24.91 -1.33 7.34
N LEU A 233 24.51 -0.30 8.09
CA LEU A 233 23.43 -0.36 9.07
C LEU A 233 22.26 0.50 8.60
N PHE A 234 21.08 -0.09 8.48
CA PHE A 234 19.82 0.65 8.41
C PHE A 234 19.03 0.38 9.68
N GLN A 235 18.63 1.43 10.39
CA GLN A 235 17.87 1.33 11.63
C GLN A 235 16.62 2.20 11.55
N ASN A 236 15.45 1.57 11.67
CA ASN A 236 14.18 2.25 11.86
C ASN A 236 13.88 2.30 13.36
N HIS A 237 14.12 3.44 13.98
CA HIS A 237 14.00 3.67 15.43
C HIS A 237 12.53 3.65 15.88
N PRO A 238 12.22 3.67 17.19
CA PRO A 238 10.86 3.42 17.70
C PRO A 238 9.78 4.39 17.18
N SER A 239 10.13 5.66 16.96
CA SER A 239 9.22 6.66 16.35
C SER A 239 9.18 6.60 14.83
N GLY A 240 10.08 5.83 14.22
CA GLY A 240 10.29 5.74 12.79
C GLY A 240 9.16 4.99 12.10
N LEU A 241 8.64 5.60 11.04
CA LEU A 241 7.72 4.97 10.10
C LEU A 241 8.43 4.81 8.75
N LEU A 242 8.53 3.58 8.26
CA LEU A 242 9.02 3.27 6.93
C LEU A 242 7.94 2.50 6.16
N THR A 243 7.44 3.10 5.09
CA THR A 243 6.50 2.45 4.17
C THR A 243 7.12 2.33 2.79
N ILE A 244 7.03 1.13 2.22
CA ILE A 244 7.47 0.84 0.85
C ILE A 244 6.31 0.25 0.08
N ASP A 245 5.91 0.95 -0.97
CA ASP A 245 4.85 0.57 -1.87
C ASP A 245 5.17 0.98 -3.33
N GLY A 246 4.52 0.37 -4.31
CA GLY A 246 4.62 0.75 -5.72
C GLY A 246 6.02 0.63 -6.35
N VAL A 247 6.83 -0.34 -5.90
CA VAL A 247 8.16 -0.65 -6.46
C VAL A 247 8.09 -1.81 -7.44
N ASN A 248 8.90 -1.80 -8.51
CA ASN A 248 8.81 -2.84 -9.55
C ASN A 248 9.50 -4.17 -9.18
N SER A 249 10.51 -4.15 -8.30
CA SER A 249 11.36 -5.34 -8.06
C SER A 249 11.30 -5.89 -6.64
N HIS A 250 11.87 -5.19 -5.66
CA HIS A 250 11.90 -5.65 -4.28
C HIS A 250 11.49 -4.49 -3.37
N GLY A 251 10.72 -4.77 -2.31
CA GLY A 251 10.46 -3.78 -1.27
C GLY A 251 11.75 -3.45 -0.53
N LEU A 252 12.25 -4.45 0.19
CA LEU A 252 13.48 -4.39 0.97
C LEU A 252 14.41 -5.53 0.57
N TRP A 253 15.65 -5.19 0.21
CA TRP A 253 16.73 -6.15 0.04
C TRP A 253 17.85 -5.85 1.03
N ASN A 254 18.09 -6.78 1.96
CA ASN A 254 19.21 -6.78 2.88
C ASN A 254 20.20 -7.88 2.44
N ASP A 255 21.40 -7.49 2.02
CA ASP A 255 22.32 -8.38 1.31
C ASP A 255 23.72 -8.39 1.93
N GLY A 256 24.43 -9.51 1.75
CA GLY A 256 25.57 -9.95 2.55
C GLY A 256 26.76 -8.98 2.75
N GLY A 257 27.79 -9.50 3.41
CA GLY A 257 28.95 -8.70 3.84
C GLY A 257 28.74 -8.03 5.19
N GLY A 258 27.88 -8.59 6.05
CA GLY A 258 27.61 -8.08 7.40
C GLY A 258 26.65 -6.88 7.46
N ALA A 259 25.81 -6.70 6.44
CA ALA A 259 24.78 -5.66 6.47
C ALA A 259 23.69 -6.00 7.50
N ASN A 260 23.29 -4.99 8.28
CA ASN A 260 22.31 -5.13 9.34
C ASN A 260 21.10 -4.25 9.04
N PHE A 261 19.91 -4.83 9.11
CA PHE A 261 18.65 -4.11 9.12
C PHE A 261 17.96 -4.34 10.46
N ILE A 262 17.69 -3.25 11.18
CA ILE A 262 17.06 -3.27 12.50
C ILE A 262 15.76 -2.45 12.43
N ASN A 263 14.64 -3.07 12.80
CA ASN A 263 13.36 -2.40 12.94
C ASN A 263 12.91 -2.39 14.40
N GLU A 264 12.87 -1.21 15.01
CA GLU A 264 12.30 -0.93 16.33
C GLU A 264 10.99 -0.16 16.24
N GLY A 265 10.75 0.53 15.10
CA GLY A 265 9.52 1.25 14.80
C GLY A 265 8.56 0.46 13.92
N ARG A 266 7.91 1.17 12.98
CA ARG A 266 6.90 0.59 12.07
C ARG A 266 7.46 0.44 10.66
N LEU A 267 7.43 -0.79 10.13
CA LEU A 267 7.82 -1.14 8.77
C LEU A 267 6.63 -1.76 8.02
N GLY A 268 6.21 -1.12 6.94
CA GLY A 268 5.19 -1.64 6.02
C GLY A 268 5.78 -1.98 4.65
N LEU A 269 5.65 -3.23 4.22
CA LEU A 269 6.00 -3.73 2.89
C LEU A 269 4.71 -4.13 2.17
N LEU A 270 4.19 -3.20 1.36
CA LEU A 270 2.78 -3.15 0.95
C LEU A 270 2.49 -3.80 -0.43
N PRO A 271 1.20 -4.04 -0.78
CA PRO A 271 0.81 -4.81 -1.95
C PRO A 271 1.27 -4.29 -3.32
N GLY A 272 1.60 -3.00 -3.47
CA GLY A 272 2.07 -2.44 -4.75
C GLY A 272 3.52 -2.78 -5.08
N ILE A 273 4.24 -3.51 -4.22
CA ILE A 273 5.54 -4.10 -4.55
C ILE A 273 5.36 -5.21 -5.60
N GLY A 274 5.92 -5.04 -6.79
CA GLY A 274 5.79 -5.94 -7.95
C GLY A 274 6.56 -7.26 -7.85
N GLY A 275 7.50 -7.41 -6.92
CA GLY A 275 8.24 -8.65 -6.71
C GLY A 275 8.33 -9.06 -5.24
N VAL A 276 9.54 -9.23 -4.71
CA VAL A 276 9.74 -9.75 -3.35
C VAL A 276 9.58 -8.63 -2.33
N GLY A 277 8.74 -8.81 -1.32
CA GLY A 277 8.55 -7.83 -0.24
C GLY A 277 9.82 -7.64 0.55
N LEU A 278 10.33 -8.75 1.11
CA LEU A 278 11.53 -8.78 1.92
C LEU A 278 12.47 -9.88 1.42
N ARG A 279 13.69 -9.49 1.06
CA ARG A 279 14.76 -10.40 0.70
C ARG A 279 15.96 -10.21 1.63
N ASN A 280 16.32 -11.26 2.37
CA ASN A 280 17.46 -11.26 3.28
C ASN A 280 18.45 -12.37 2.89
N THR A 281 19.68 -12.01 2.50
CA THR A 281 20.63 -12.93 1.83
C THR A 281 22.06 -12.87 2.36
N GLY A 282 22.81 -13.96 2.13
CA GLY A 282 24.22 -14.05 2.48
C GLY A 282 24.47 -14.06 3.98
N THR A 283 25.35 -13.18 4.46
CA THR A 283 25.68 -13.00 5.88
C THR A 283 24.95 -11.80 6.52
N ALA A 284 23.90 -11.30 5.88
CA ALA A 284 23.13 -10.19 6.37
C ALA A 284 22.25 -10.61 7.58
N ILE A 285 21.99 -9.66 8.46
CA ILE A 285 21.15 -9.86 9.64
C ILE A 285 19.93 -8.93 9.51
N PHE A 286 18.74 -9.52 9.64
CA PHE A 286 17.50 -8.77 9.78
C PHE A 286 16.93 -9.01 11.18
N VAL A 287 16.64 -7.94 11.91
CA VAL A 287 15.98 -8.03 13.21
C VAL A 287 14.76 -7.13 13.23
N ASN A 288 13.59 -7.71 13.48
CA ASN A 288 12.45 -6.96 13.98
C ASN A 288 12.53 -7.00 15.50
N GLU A 289 13.00 -5.93 16.11
CA GLU A 289 13.28 -5.88 17.55
C GLU A 289 11.99 -5.91 18.38
N THR A 290 12.14 -6.08 19.69
CA THR A 290 11.03 -5.94 20.63
C THR A 290 10.31 -4.62 20.38
N CYS A 291 8.97 -4.63 20.39
CA CYS A 291 8.10 -3.52 20.00
C CYS A 291 8.11 -3.13 18.51
N GLY A 292 9.05 -3.62 17.71
CA GLY A 292 9.08 -3.42 16.27
C GLY A 292 7.84 -4.03 15.60
N GLN A 293 7.18 -3.25 14.76
CA GLN A 293 6.02 -3.68 13.99
C GLN A 293 6.39 -3.87 12.53
N LEU A 294 6.11 -5.06 11.99
CA LEU A 294 6.34 -5.40 10.60
C LEU A 294 5.04 -5.92 9.96
N LEU A 295 4.56 -5.21 8.94
CA LEU A 295 3.54 -5.69 8.01
C LEU A 295 4.20 -6.12 6.71
N LEU A 296 4.01 -7.38 6.33
CA LEU A 296 4.53 -7.99 5.12
C LEU A 296 3.39 -8.50 4.23
N ASP A 297 3.05 -7.72 3.21
CA ASP A 297 2.02 -8.08 2.22
C ASP A 297 2.62 -8.53 0.88
N LYS A 298 3.82 -9.12 0.95
CA LYS A 298 4.49 -9.71 -0.20
C LYS A 298 5.32 -10.92 0.15
N THR A 299 5.75 -11.61 -0.91
CA THR A 299 6.66 -12.74 -0.83
C THR A 299 7.88 -12.43 0.04
N LEU A 300 8.17 -13.36 0.94
CA LEU A 300 9.39 -13.39 1.72
C LEU A 300 10.42 -14.32 1.08
N ARG A 301 11.68 -13.89 1.01
CA ARG A 301 12.82 -14.77 0.72
C ARG A 301 13.94 -14.58 1.72
N ASN A 302 14.17 -15.58 2.57
CA ASN A 302 15.27 -15.57 3.53
C ASN A 302 16.25 -16.72 3.28
N THR A 303 17.54 -16.40 3.13
CA THR A 303 18.64 -17.36 3.12
C THR A 303 19.69 -17.05 4.18
N ALA A 304 19.44 -16.08 5.06
CA ALA A 304 20.37 -15.56 6.05
C ALA A 304 19.74 -15.57 7.45
N SER A 305 20.24 -14.75 8.37
CA SER A 305 19.72 -14.67 9.74
C SER A 305 18.59 -13.68 9.85
N TRP A 306 17.44 -14.15 10.33
CA TRP A 306 16.31 -13.31 10.70
C TRP A 306 15.75 -13.70 12.07
N THR A 307 15.65 -12.71 12.95
CA THR A 307 14.93 -12.80 14.21
C THR A 307 13.73 -11.83 14.25
N ASN A 308 12.57 -12.33 14.64
CA ASN A 308 11.40 -11.52 15.01
C ASN A 308 11.22 -11.56 16.53
N ASN A 309 11.55 -10.47 17.22
CA ASN A 309 11.29 -10.26 18.64
C ASN A 309 9.99 -9.48 18.88
N GLY A 310 9.52 -8.71 17.89
CA GLY A 310 8.32 -7.88 17.97
C GLY A 310 7.07 -8.49 17.32
N PHE A 311 6.29 -7.63 16.66
CA PHE A 311 5.01 -7.94 16.04
C PHE A 311 5.15 -8.08 14.53
N LEU A 312 4.76 -9.23 13.97
CA LEU A 312 4.79 -9.51 12.54
C LEU A 312 3.42 -9.95 12.03
N VAL A 313 2.90 -9.25 11.03
CA VAL A 313 1.72 -9.67 10.26
C VAL A 313 2.17 -10.02 8.83
N ILE A 314 1.83 -11.22 8.38
CA ILE A 314 2.00 -11.66 7.00
C ILE A 314 0.61 -11.86 6.40
N SER A 315 0.25 -11.02 5.43
CA SER A 315 -1.05 -11.06 4.74
C SER A 315 -0.97 -11.59 3.32
N HIS A 316 0.24 -11.84 2.80
CA HIS A 316 0.42 -12.32 1.45
C HIS A 316 0.04 -13.79 1.28
N ILE A 317 -0.59 -14.14 0.15
CA ILE A 317 -1.00 -15.52 -0.18
C ILE A 317 0.09 -16.25 -1.00
N GLY A 318 1.04 -15.52 -1.59
CA GLY A 318 2.09 -16.08 -2.45
C GLY A 318 3.12 -16.92 -1.69
N THR A 319 3.92 -17.68 -2.43
CA THR A 319 4.90 -18.61 -1.84
C THR A 319 6.07 -17.90 -1.17
N HIS A 320 6.27 -18.15 0.12
CA HIS A 320 7.44 -17.72 0.88
C HIS A 320 8.55 -18.79 0.79
N THR A 321 9.81 -18.37 0.92
CA THR A 321 10.94 -19.32 1.01
C THR A 321 11.82 -18.96 2.19
N ASN A 322 12.16 -19.95 3.01
CA ASN A 322 13.20 -19.83 4.02
C ASN A 322 14.18 -21.01 3.96
N THR A 323 15.43 -20.74 3.59
CA THR A 323 16.54 -21.71 3.70
C THR A 323 17.60 -21.25 4.70
N GLY A 324 17.40 -20.09 5.32
CA GLY A 324 18.25 -19.55 6.38
C GLY A 324 17.67 -19.83 7.77
N THR A 325 18.12 -19.04 8.75
CA THR A 325 17.57 -19.06 10.11
C THR A 325 16.43 -18.05 10.19
N LEU A 326 15.26 -18.52 10.63
CA LEU A 326 14.14 -17.69 11.02
C LEU A 326 13.73 -18.08 12.44
N ILE A 327 13.86 -17.14 13.38
CA ILE A 327 13.50 -17.33 14.79
C ILE A 327 12.38 -16.35 15.14
N ASN A 328 11.27 -16.87 15.63
CA ASN A 328 10.21 -16.08 16.24
C ASN A 328 10.31 -16.12 17.76
N ASN A 329 10.73 -15.00 18.36
CA ASN A 329 10.69 -14.72 19.79
C ASN A 329 9.57 -13.72 20.15
N GLY A 330 8.78 -13.27 19.17
CA GLY A 330 7.66 -12.35 19.36
C GLY A 330 6.34 -13.00 18.93
N ILE A 331 5.50 -12.26 18.22
CA ILE A 331 4.27 -12.80 17.64
C ILE A 331 4.27 -12.71 16.11
N ILE A 332 3.81 -13.78 15.47
CA ILE A 332 3.52 -13.82 14.04
C ILE A 332 2.04 -14.13 13.83
N SER A 333 1.35 -13.24 13.11
CA SER A 333 0.06 -13.51 12.48
C SER A 333 0.27 -13.82 11.00
N ASP A 334 0.24 -15.09 10.63
CA ASP A 334 0.37 -15.58 9.26
C ASP A 334 -1.02 -15.86 8.68
N LEU A 335 -1.66 -14.83 8.14
CA LEU A 335 -3.10 -14.84 7.84
C LEU A 335 -3.52 -15.95 6.88
N ASN A 336 -2.60 -16.45 6.05
CA ASN A 336 -2.86 -17.46 5.02
C ASN A 336 -2.11 -18.78 5.25
N ASN A 337 -1.58 -19.03 6.45
CA ASN A 337 -0.73 -20.21 6.72
C ASN A 337 0.45 -20.33 5.73
N SER A 338 0.93 -19.20 5.22
CA SER A 338 1.91 -19.08 4.14
C SER A 338 3.33 -19.52 4.54
N LEU A 339 3.60 -19.61 5.85
CA LEU A 339 4.84 -20.12 6.43
C LEU A 339 4.81 -21.62 6.70
N ALA A 340 3.66 -22.30 6.54
CA ALA A 340 3.52 -23.71 6.83
C ALA A 340 4.54 -24.56 6.04
N GLY A 341 5.24 -25.46 6.73
CA GLY A 341 6.25 -26.33 6.13
C GLY A 341 7.62 -25.69 5.88
N LEU A 342 7.78 -24.38 6.12
CA LEU A 342 9.09 -23.74 6.08
C LEU A 342 9.87 -23.95 7.39
N PRO A 343 11.20 -24.09 7.35
CA PRO A 343 12.03 -24.10 8.55
C PRO A 343 11.80 -22.81 9.36
N LEU A 344 11.32 -22.93 10.59
CA LEU A 344 11.08 -21.82 11.50
C LEU A 344 11.23 -22.34 12.93
N THR A 345 11.96 -21.61 13.77
CA THR A 345 11.97 -21.85 15.21
C THR A 345 11.01 -20.87 15.87
N ASN A 346 9.89 -21.38 16.39
CA ASN A 346 8.90 -20.57 17.09
C ASN A 346 9.03 -20.77 18.61
N ASN A 347 9.47 -19.72 19.32
CA ASN A 347 9.66 -19.73 20.77
C ASN A 347 8.49 -19.08 21.53
N GLN A 348 7.63 -18.32 20.84
CA GLN A 348 6.49 -17.61 21.42
C GLN A 348 5.21 -17.92 20.61
N MET A 349 4.50 -16.90 20.14
CA MET A 349 3.16 -17.03 19.55
C MET A 349 3.23 -16.98 18.02
N LEU A 350 2.65 -17.99 17.37
CA LEU A 350 2.39 -17.99 15.93
C LEU A 350 0.94 -18.42 15.70
N VAL A 351 0.16 -17.59 15.02
CA VAL A 351 -1.21 -17.93 14.63
C VAL A 351 -1.36 -17.85 13.13
N GLY A 352 -2.02 -18.86 12.58
CA GLY A 352 -2.32 -18.99 11.18
C GLY A 352 -3.78 -18.63 10.87
N THR A 353 -4.31 -19.13 9.75
CA THR A 353 -5.77 -19.20 9.58
C THR A 353 -6.35 -20.20 10.58
N VAL A 354 -7.45 -19.82 11.24
CA VAL A 354 -8.11 -20.58 12.30
C VAL A 354 -9.44 -21.13 11.80
N ALA A 355 -9.66 -22.44 11.88
CA ALA A 355 -10.98 -23.04 11.70
C ALA A 355 -11.66 -23.17 13.07
N LEU A 356 -12.82 -22.54 13.28
CA LEU A 356 -13.50 -22.42 14.57
C LEU A 356 -14.98 -22.79 14.42
N PRO A 357 -15.51 -23.79 15.15
CA PRO A 357 -16.94 -24.06 15.12
C PRO A 357 -17.74 -22.86 15.62
N THR A 358 -18.84 -22.53 14.93
CA THR A 358 -19.73 -21.42 15.30
C THR A 358 -20.28 -21.63 16.72
N GLY A 359 -20.10 -20.64 17.60
CA GLY A 359 -20.40 -20.71 19.03
C GLY A 359 -19.59 -21.76 19.82
N GLY A 360 -18.54 -22.30 19.21
CA GLY A 360 -17.69 -23.35 19.77
C GLY A 360 -16.34 -22.82 20.27
N THR A 361 -15.47 -23.77 20.62
CA THR A 361 -14.11 -23.49 21.13
C THR A 361 -13.08 -24.32 20.37
N ILE A 362 -11.92 -23.73 20.09
CA ILE A 362 -10.75 -24.44 19.57
C ILE A 362 -9.60 -24.44 20.57
N HIS A 363 -8.75 -25.46 20.47
CA HIS A 363 -7.48 -25.58 21.19
C HIS A 363 -6.51 -26.41 20.33
N PRO A 364 -5.22 -26.04 20.21
CA PRO A 364 -4.63 -24.78 20.63
C PRO A 364 -4.88 -23.67 19.59
N LEU A 365 -4.97 -22.41 20.00
CA LEU A 365 -5.02 -21.25 19.10
C LEU A 365 -3.63 -20.93 18.54
N PHE A 366 -2.68 -20.65 19.44
CA PHE A 366 -1.32 -20.28 19.04
C PHE A 366 -0.44 -21.53 18.94
N GLN A 367 0.31 -21.65 17.84
CA GLN A 367 1.47 -22.53 17.79
C GLN A 367 2.52 -22.01 18.78
N GLY A 368 3.06 -22.90 19.62
CA GLY A 368 3.94 -22.58 20.74
C GLY A 368 3.48 -23.30 22.02
N THR A 369 4.30 -23.27 23.07
CA THR A 369 3.98 -23.95 24.34
C THR A 369 3.85 -22.91 25.44
N PRO A 370 2.65 -22.74 26.05
CA PRO A 370 2.46 -21.86 27.20
C PRO A 370 3.38 -22.21 28.39
N PRO A 371 3.69 -21.25 29.29
CA PRO A 371 3.23 -19.86 29.26
C PRO A 371 3.94 -19.03 28.18
N PHE A 372 3.19 -18.18 27.49
CA PHE A 372 3.74 -17.15 26.60
C PHE A 372 4.19 -15.95 27.43
N ASP A 373 5.27 -15.29 27.00
CA ASP A 373 5.71 -14.03 27.60
C ASP A 373 4.85 -12.84 27.13
N LEU A 374 4.19 -13.00 25.97
CA LEU A 374 3.25 -12.06 25.38
C LEU A 374 1.81 -12.32 25.85
N LEU A 375 1.01 -11.25 25.89
CA LEU A 375 -0.39 -11.28 26.32
C LEU A 375 -1.34 -10.84 25.19
N VAL A 376 -2.58 -11.35 25.23
CA VAL A 376 -3.71 -10.78 24.47
C VAL A 376 -4.47 -9.86 25.41
N THR A 377 -4.54 -8.57 25.10
CA THR A 377 -5.19 -7.58 25.99
C THR A 377 -6.65 -7.98 26.24
N ASN A 378 -7.04 -7.97 27.52
CA ASN A 378 -8.37 -8.39 28.00
C ASN A 378 -8.78 -9.82 27.64
N ASN A 379 -7.87 -10.62 27.05
CA ASN A 379 -8.18 -11.92 26.47
C ASN A 379 -9.39 -11.87 25.50
N ARG A 380 -9.41 -10.89 24.60
CA ARG A 380 -10.51 -10.67 23.65
C ARG A 380 -10.03 -10.49 22.22
N PHE A 381 -10.84 -11.01 21.31
CA PHE A 381 -10.78 -10.77 19.87
C PHE A 381 -12.00 -9.98 19.45
N TYR A 382 -11.86 -9.16 18.42
CA TYR A 382 -12.85 -8.20 17.96
C TYR A 382 -13.03 -8.28 16.45
N LYS A 383 -14.21 -7.90 15.97
CA LYS A 383 -14.55 -7.88 14.54
C LYS A 383 -13.92 -6.69 13.81
N ASP A 384 -13.48 -5.69 14.57
CA ASP A 384 -12.92 -4.44 14.05
C ASP A 384 -11.63 -4.04 14.79
N PRO A 385 -10.71 -3.31 14.13
CA PRO A 385 -9.44 -2.91 14.72
C PRO A 385 -9.57 -1.79 15.76
N LEU A 386 -10.76 -1.22 15.98
CA LEU A 386 -11.02 -0.23 17.04
C LEU A 386 -11.54 -0.89 18.32
N PHE A 387 -11.68 -2.22 18.33
CA PHE A 387 -12.11 -3.03 19.48
C PHE A 387 -13.52 -2.70 19.97
N LEU A 388 -14.43 -2.36 19.06
CA LEU A 388 -15.81 -1.96 19.39
C LEU A 388 -16.78 -3.14 19.44
N GLN A 389 -16.52 -4.19 18.65
CA GLN A 389 -17.40 -5.34 18.50
C GLN A 389 -16.66 -6.63 18.87
N GLU A 390 -17.08 -7.27 19.97
CA GLU A 390 -16.49 -8.53 20.44
C GLU A 390 -16.78 -9.67 19.45
N ALA A 391 -15.76 -10.48 19.20
CA ALA A 391 -15.83 -11.65 18.32
C ALA A 391 -15.58 -12.95 19.08
N ALA A 392 -14.55 -12.99 19.94
CA ALA A 392 -14.19 -14.20 20.68
C ALA A 392 -13.52 -13.92 22.01
N VAL A 393 -13.61 -14.91 22.91
CA VAL A 393 -12.94 -14.95 24.21
C VAL A 393 -11.74 -15.88 24.13
N PHE A 394 -10.58 -15.41 24.57
CA PHE A 394 -9.36 -16.21 24.66
C PHE A 394 -9.12 -16.71 26.08
N ASP A 395 -8.66 -17.95 26.24
CA ASP A 395 -8.13 -18.47 27.51
C ASP A 395 -6.63 -18.71 27.36
N PRO A 396 -5.76 -17.89 27.99
CA PRO A 396 -4.31 -18.07 27.91
C PRO A 396 -3.79 -19.31 28.67
N GLY A 397 -4.54 -19.83 29.65
CA GLY A 397 -4.14 -21.01 30.42
C GLY A 397 -4.31 -22.31 29.63
N ASP A 398 -5.34 -22.35 28.78
CA ASP A 398 -5.67 -23.48 27.91
C ASP A 398 -5.28 -23.24 26.44
N ASN A 399 -4.78 -22.03 26.11
CA ASN A 399 -4.51 -21.61 24.74
C ASN A 399 -5.72 -21.87 23.82
N SER A 400 -6.93 -21.53 24.29
CA SER A 400 -8.17 -21.81 23.58
C SER A 400 -8.92 -20.54 23.20
N LEU A 401 -9.65 -20.59 22.10
CA LEU A 401 -10.45 -19.48 21.57
C LEU A 401 -11.91 -19.91 21.45
N THR A 402 -12.82 -19.16 22.04
CA THR A 402 -14.27 -19.42 22.02
C THR A 402 -14.99 -18.34 21.23
N ASP A 403 -15.74 -18.74 20.20
CA ASP A 403 -16.60 -17.86 19.43
C ASP A 403 -17.78 -17.35 20.25
N VAL A 404 -17.94 -16.03 20.32
CA VAL A 404 -19.11 -15.35 20.90
C VAL A 404 -19.70 -14.31 19.95
N SER A 405 -19.30 -14.35 18.68
CA SER A 405 -19.57 -13.32 17.67
C SER A 405 -21.03 -13.27 17.21
N GLY A 406 -21.72 -14.41 17.27
CA GLY A 406 -23.04 -14.60 16.65
C GLY A 406 -23.02 -14.54 15.12
N GLU A 407 -21.84 -14.65 14.49
CA GLU A 407 -21.69 -14.66 13.04
C GLU A 407 -22.11 -16.01 12.45
N LEU A 408 -22.60 -15.96 11.20
CA LEU A 408 -22.92 -17.17 10.45
C LEU A 408 -21.62 -17.84 9.96
N PRO A 409 -21.66 -19.13 9.58
CA PRO A 409 -20.49 -19.80 9.00
C PRO A 409 -19.91 -19.03 7.81
N GLY A 410 -18.60 -18.92 7.74
CA GLY A 410 -17.92 -18.10 6.74
C GLY A 410 -16.52 -17.67 7.17
N GLN A 411 -15.90 -16.80 6.37
CA GLN A 411 -14.54 -16.34 6.62
C GLN A 411 -14.52 -14.88 7.04
N TYR A 412 -13.81 -14.60 8.14
CA TYR A 412 -13.74 -13.31 8.82
C TYR A 412 -12.31 -12.95 9.18
N THR A 413 -11.97 -11.67 9.21
CA THR A 413 -10.73 -11.20 9.84
C THR A 413 -11.07 -10.65 11.21
N TRP A 414 -10.54 -11.26 12.26
CA TRP A 414 -10.68 -10.78 13.63
C TRP A 414 -9.37 -10.15 14.11
N PHE A 415 -9.49 -9.21 15.04
CA PHE A 415 -8.39 -8.39 15.55
C PHE A 415 -8.23 -8.61 17.04
N PHE A 416 -6.99 -8.52 17.52
CA PHE A 416 -6.70 -8.51 18.96
C PHE A 416 -5.49 -7.61 19.22
N GLU A 417 -5.39 -7.06 20.42
CA GLU A 417 -4.19 -6.34 20.83
C GLU A 417 -3.23 -7.33 21.50
N ALA A 418 -2.03 -7.47 20.94
CA ALA A 418 -0.95 -8.22 21.54
C ALA A 418 -0.05 -7.26 22.34
N GLN A 419 0.31 -7.64 23.57
CA GLN A 419 1.12 -6.84 24.46
C GLN A 419 2.39 -7.59 24.87
N ASP A 420 3.52 -6.89 24.82
CA ASP A 420 4.74 -7.28 25.53
C ASP A 420 4.80 -6.52 26.87
N PRO A 421 4.52 -7.19 28.00
CA PRO A 421 4.50 -6.54 29.30
C PRO A 421 5.90 -6.19 29.82
N ALA A 422 6.96 -6.84 29.35
CA ALA A 422 8.32 -6.56 29.78
C ALA A 422 8.86 -5.28 29.13
N ALA A 423 8.46 -5.03 27.88
CA ALA A 423 8.86 -3.85 27.11
C ALA A 423 7.84 -2.70 27.13
N ASP A 424 6.66 -2.89 27.72
CA ASP A 424 5.57 -1.91 27.81
C ASP A 424 5.12 -1.40 26.42
N CYS A 425 4.87 -2.33 25.51
CA CYS A 425 4.38 -2.01 24.17
C CYS A 425 3.32 -2.98 23.69
N ALA A 426 2.49 -2.50 22.75
CA ALA A 426 1.41 -3.27 22.18
C ALA A 426 1.27 -3.01 20.68
N SER A 427 0.70 -3.97 19.97
CA SER A 427 0.31 -3.82 18.57
C SER A 427 -1.01 -4.52 18.31
N ILE A 428 -1.77 -3.94 17.38
CA ILE A 428 -2.94 -4.60 16.81
C ILE A 428 -2.45 -5.72 15.90
N MET A 429 -2.96 -6.91 16.14
CA MET A 429 -2.73 -8.12 15.36
C MET A 429 -4.05 -8.54 14.71
N ALA A 430 -3.94 -9.29 13.62
CA ALA A 430 -5.09 -9.86 12.91
C ALA A 430 -4.99 -11.39 12.85
N VAL A 431 -6.12 -12.06 12.73
CA VAL A 431 -6.21 -13.49 12.46
C VAL A 431 -7.36 -13.72 11.47
N LEU A 432 -7.13 -14.60 10.50
CA LEU A 432 -8.17 -15.04 9.59
C LEU A 432 -8.91 -16.21 10.26
N VAL A 433 -10.20 -16.08 10.48
CA VAL A 433 -11.05 -17.09 11.13
C VAL A 433 -12.09 -17.59 10.12
N VAL A 434 -12.13 -18.91 9.96
CA VAL A 434 -13.16 -19.62 9.22
C VAL A 434 -14.13 -20.20 10.26
N LEU A 435 -15.29 -19.59 10.38
CA LEU A 435 -16.38 -20.11 11.20
C LEU A 435 -17.05 -21.28 10.50
N GLU A 436 -17.07 -22.42 11.16
CA GLU A 436 -17.61 -23.67 10.63
C GLU A 436 -18.96 -24.00 11.25
N LEU A 437 -19.83 -24.66 10.48
CA LEU A 437 -21.09 -25.16 11.00
C LEU A 437 -20.86 -26.45 11.83
N ALA A 438 -21.26 -26.43 13.10
CA ALA A 438 -21.12 -27.59 13.98
C ALA A 438 -22.01 -28.77 13.53
N ASN A 439 -21.43 -29.98 13.48
CA ASN A 439 -22.10 -31.22 13.02
C ASN A 439 -22.66 -31.14 11.58
N ALA A 440 -22.02 -30.32 10.73
CA ALA A 440 -22.37 -30.23 9.32
C ALA A 440 -22.28 -31.60 8.61
N ILE A 441 -23.24 -31.87 7.73
CA ILE A 441 -23.10 -32.93 6.74
C ILE A 441 -22.19 -32.40 5.64
N VAL A 442 -20.99 -32.95 5.56
CA VAL A 442 -19.98 -32.59 4.56
C VAL A 442 -20.12 -33.49 3.35
N CYS A 443 -20.25 -32.87 2.19
CA CYS A 443 -20.20 -33.51 0.90
C CYS A 443 -18.83 -33.25 0.30
N GLU A 444 -18.15 -34.32 -0.09
CA GLU A 444 -16.90 -34.24 -0.82
C GLU A 444 -17.15 -34.30 -2.31
N GLU A 445 -16.14 -33.91 -3.10
CA GLU A 445 -16.14 -33.90 -4.56
C GLU A 445 -16.99 -32.79 -5.19
N ASP A 446 -16.77 -32.57 -6.48
CA ASP A 446 -17.56 -31.64 -7.28
C ASP A 446 -18.94 -32.23 -7.59
N VAL A 447 -19.99 -31.42 -7.46
CA VAL A 447 -21.37 -31.80 -7.74
C VAL A 447 -21.83 -31.12 -9.03
N LEU A 448 -22.32 -31.91 -9.97
CA LEU A 448 -22.94 -31.44 -11.20
C LEU A 448 -24.42 -31.87 -11.23
N LEU A 449 -25.32 -30.90 -11.28
CA LEU A 449 -26.77 -31.09 -11.40
C LEU A 449 -27.22 -30.61 -12.78
N THR A 450 -27.71 -31.52 -13.61
CA THR A 450 -28.03 -31.30 -15.03
C THR A 450 -29.52 -31.39 -15.36
N ASN A 451 -30.35 -31.75 -14.38
CA ASN A 451 -31.80 -31.84 -14.53
C ASN A 451 -32.52 -31.71 -13.18
N GLN A 452 -33.84 -31.52 -13.21
CA GLN A 452 -34.61 -31.30 -11.99
C GLN A 452 -34.64 -32.52 -11.07
N ASP A 453 -34.58 -33.75 -11.61
CA ASP A 453 -34.55 -34.96 -10.79
C ASP A 453 -33.26 -35.05 -9.96
N GLU A 454 -32.13 -34.61 -10.51
CA GLU A 454 -30.85 -34.51 -9.79
C GLU A 454 -30.89 -33.45 -8.69
N VAL A 455 -31.53 -32.30 -8.92
CA VAL A 455 -31.76 -31.29 -7.87
C VAL A 455 -32.67 -31.83 -6.77
N ASN A 456 -33.76 -32.52 -7.13
CA ASN A 456 -34.68 -33.14 -6.17
C ASN A 456 -34.00 -34.24 -5.35
N ALA A 457 -33.02 -34.92 -5.95
CA ALA A 457 -32.22 -35.97 -5.32
C ALA A 457 -31.03 -35.42 -4.53
N PHE A 458 -30.79 -34.10 -4.52
CA PHE A 458 -29.74 -33.49 -3.73
C PHE A 458 -29.94 -33.88 -2.26
N GLY A 459 -29.02 -34.70 -1.76
CA GLY A 459 -29.07 -35.23 -0.41
C GLY A 459 -28.87 -34.11 0.62
N PRO A 460 -29.05 -34.40 1.92
CA PRO A 460 -28.75 -33.43 2.95
C PRO A 460 -27.26 -33.10 2.89
N CYS A 461 -26.93 -31.87 2.54
CA CYS A 461 -25.58 -31.37 2.38
C CYS A 461 -25.49 -29.96 2.96
N ASN A 462 -24.65 -29.76 3.96
CA ASN A 462 -24.45 -28.44 4.57
C ASN A 462 -23.19 -27.76 4.06
N VAL A 463 -22.11 -28.53 3.90
CA VAL A 463 -20.81 -28.02 3.45
C VAL A 463 -20.39 -28.85 2.25
N LEU A 464 -20.19 -28.19 1.11
CA LEU A 464 -19.64 -28.83 -0.09
C LEU A 464 -18.15 -28.51 -0.22
N ASN A 465 -17.31 -29.53 -0.05
CA ASN A 465 -15.85 -29.50 -0.27
C ASN A 465 -15.51 -29.71 -1.75
N GLY A 466 -16.12 -28.90 -2.61
CA GLY A 466 -15.97 -28.98 -4.06
C GLY A 466 -16.71 -27.84 -4.75
N ASN A 467 -16.76 -27.92 -6.07
CA ASN A 467 -17.57 -27.02 -6.90
C ASN A 467 -19.01 -27.53 -7.00
N LEU A 468 -19.98 -26.62 -7.03
CA LEU A 468 -21.37 -26.93 -7.41
C LEU A 468 -21.65 -26.30 -8.77
N THR A 469 -21.97 -27.13 -9.76
CA THR A 469 -22.44 -26.69 -11.07
C THR A 469 -23.89 -27.13 -11.27
N ILE A 470 -24.75 -26.18 -11.60
CA ILE A 470 -26.18 -26.43 -11.88
C ILE A 470 -26.48 -25.88 -13.26
N SER A 471 -26.75 -26.80 -14.20
CA SER A 471 -26.96 -26.47 -15.61
C SER A 471 -27.85 -27.51 -16.28
N GLY A 472 -29.15 -27.20 -16.33
CA GLY A 472 -30.17 -28.07 -16.88
C GLY A 472 -31.37 -27.29 -17.42
N PRO A 473 -31.81 -27.56 -18.66
CA PRO A 473 -32.89 -26.80 -19.30
C PRO A 473 -34.27 -27.04 -18.68
N ASP A 474 -34.43 -28.07 -17.85
CA ASP A 474 -35.66 -28.42 -17.13
C ASP A 474 -35.65 -28.04 -15.64
N ILE A 475 -34.56 -27.42 -15.15
CA ILE A 475 -34.45 -27.00 -13.74
C ILE A 475 -35.30 -25.75 -13.51
N VAL A 476 -36.22 -25.83 -12.54
CA VAL A 476 -37.20 -24.80 -12.19
C VAL A 476 -37.25 -24.48 -10.70
N ASP A 477 -36.72 -25.37 -9.86
CA ASP A 477 -36.83 -25.29 -8.40
C ASP A 477 -35.54 -25.77 -7.74
N LEU A 478 -34.92 -24.91 -6.93
CA LEU A 478 -33.73 -25.22 -6.15
C LEU A 478 -34.04 -25.49 -4.67
N SER A 479 -35.30 -25.57 -4.26
CA SER A 479 -35.72 -25.68 -2.85
C SER A 479 -35.09 -26.86 -2.10
N ASN A 480 -34.71 -27.92 -2.81
CA ASN A 480 -33.99 -29.08 -2.27
C ASN A 480 -32.52 -28.78 -1.89
N LEU A 481 -31.97 -27.64 -2.27
CA LEU A 481 -30.63 -27.18 -1.89
C LEU A 481 -30.60 -26.44 -0.55
N ASN A 482 -31.74 -26.27 0.13
CA ASN A 482 -31.87 -25.43 1.32
C ASN A 482 -31.02 -25.87 2.51
N SER A 483 -30.46 -27.07 2.51
CA SER A 483 -29.54 -27.49 3.55
C SER A 483 -28.15 -26.87 3.41
N LEU A 484 -27.81 -26.37 2.22
CA LEU A 484 -26.47 -25.90 1.87
C LEU A 484 -26.17 -24.56 2.53
N VAL A 485 -25.06 -24.51 3.26
CA VAL A 485 -24.58 -23.34 4.00
C VAL A 485 -23.25 -22.84 3.45
N THR A 486 -22.40 -23.75 2.97
CA THR A 486 -21.03 -23.44 2.55
C THR A 486 -20.67 -24.21 1.29
N ILE A 487 -20.06 -23.53 0.32
CA ILE A 487 -19.40 -24.13 -0.83
C ILE A 487 -17.94 -23.70 -0.78
N ASN A 488 -17.01 -24.63 -0.57
CA ASN A 488 -15.58 -24.29 -0.49
C ASN A 488 -14.95 -24.05 -1.88
N GLY A 489 -15.56 -24.57 -2.94
CA GLY A 489 -15.21 -24.28 -4.33
C GLY A 489 -16.05 -23.17 -4.96
N ASN A 490 -16.28 -23.28 -6.26
CA ASN A 490 -17.12 -22.37 -7.05
C ASN A 490 -18.60 -22.78 -7.00
N LEU A 491 -19.49 -21.81 -7.17
CA LEU A 491 -20.89 -22.04 -7.50
C LEU A 491 -21.14 -21.53 -8.92
N ASP A 492 -21.41 -22.43 -9.87
CA ASP A 492 -21.75 -22.11 -11.25
C ASP A 492 -23.23 -22.43 -11.51
N LEU A 493 -24.06 -21.40 -11.63
CA LEU A 493 -25.48 -21.46 -12.02
C LEU A 493 -25.58 -20.96 -13.47
N LYS A 494 -25.76 -21.87 -14.44
CA LYS A 494 -25.77 -21.51 -15.89
C LYS A 494 -26.78 -22.31 -16.69
N ASP A 495 -27.33 -21.74 -17.77
CA ASP A 495 -28.21 -22.44 -18.72
C ASP A 495 -29.48 -23.06 -18.09
N ASN A 496 -30.04 -22.44 -17.05
CA ASN A 496 -31.31 -22.88 -16.45
C ASN A 496 -32.43 -21.90 -16.86
N ASP A 497 -32.84 -21.98 -18.12
CA ASP A 497 -33.78 -21.04 -18.77
C ASP A 497 -35.15 -20.92 -18.08
N LEU A 498 -35.57 -21.97 -17.37
CA LEU A 498 -36.88 -22.01 -16.70
C LEU A 498 -36.84 -21.59 -15.22
N LEU A 499 -35.65 -21.37 -14.66
CA LEU A 499 -35.48 -20.99 -13.26
C LEU A 499 -35.88 -19.52 -13.05
N LEU A 500 -36.77 -19.26 -12.08
CA LEU A 500 -37.35 -17.93 -11.84
C LEU A 500 -36.61 -17.12 -10.77
N ASN A 501 -36.02 -17.80 -9.79
CA ASN A 501 -35.31 -17.23 -8.65
C ASN A 501 -34.33 -18.28 -8.09
N LEU A 502 -33.54 -17.89 -7.10
CA LEU A 502 -32.59 -18.77 -6.41
C LEU A 502 -33.11 -19.29 -5.06
N ASN A 503 -34.43 -19.34 -4.85
CA ASN A 503 -34.99 -19.87 -3.62
C ASN A 503 -34.59 -21.34 -3.45
N GLY A 504 -34.19 -21.71 -2.24
CA GLY A 504 -33.43 -22.91 -1.93
C GLY A 504 -31.96 -22.64 -1.60
N LEU A 505 -31.41 -21.46 -1.87
CA LEU A 505 -30.05 -21.09 -1.46
C LEU A 505 -30.00 -20.16 -0.24
N GLU A 506 -31.12 -19.95 0.46
CA GLU A 506 -31.26 -18.92 1.52
C GLU A 506 -30.31 -19.13 2.70
N ASN A 507 -29.83 -20.36 2.91
CA ASN A 507 -28.90 -20.68 3.99
C ASN A 507 -27.43 -20.58 3.58
N LEU A 508 -27.13 -20.31 2.30
CA LEU A 508 -25.76 -20.19 1.78
C LEU A 508 -25.12 -18.88 2.26
N THR A 509 -24.04 -19.00 3.02
CA THR A 509 -23.36 -17.87 3.66
C THR A 509 -21.94 -17.65 3.15
N PHE A 510 -21.33 -18.68 2.56
CA PHE A 510 -19.93 -18.66 2.11
C PHE A 510 -19.72 -19.42 0.79
N ILE A 511 -19.01 -18.77 -0.14
CA ILE A 511 -18.45 -19.40 -1.34
C ILE A 511 -16.94 -19.14 -1.36
N GLY A 512 -16.12 -20.18 -1.21
CA GLY A 512 -14.66 -20.05 -1.19
C GLY A 512 -14.05 -19.68 -2.53
N GLY A 513 -14.73 -20.03 -3.63
CA GLY A 513 -14.37 -19.68 -4.99
C GLY A 513 -15.25 -18.58 -5.60
N ASN A 514 -15.44 -18.66 -6.91
CA ASN A 514 -16.27 -17.74 -7.66
C ASN A 514 -17.74 -18.14 -7.63
N LEU A 515 -18.62 -17.14 -7.55
CA LEU A 515 -20.03 -17.24 -7.89
C LEU A 515 -20.22 -16.83 -9.35
N SER A 516 -20.69 -17.74 -10.20
CA SER A 516 -21.11 -17.45 -11.56
C SER A 516 -22.62 -17.64 -11.71
N ILE A 517 -23.34 -16.61 -12.15
CA ILE A 517 -24.77 -16.66 -12.48
C ILE A 517 -24.93 -16.20 -13.92
N GLY A 518 -25.15 -17.15 -14.83
CA GLY A 518 -25.02 -16.95 -16.26
C GLY A 518 -26.22 -17.48 -17.04
N GLU A 519 -26.57 -16.86 -18.17
CA GLU A 519 -27.35 -17.54 -19.21
C GLU A 519 -28.72 -18.05 -18.71
N HIS A 520 -29.46 -17.22 -17.98
CA HIS A 520 -30.84 -17.52 -17.55
C HIS A 520 -31.87 -16.64 -18.26
N ALA A 521 -32.77 -17.26 -19.04
CA ALA A 521 -33.83 -16.54 -19.74
C ALA A 521 -34.93 -15.95 -18.82
N LEU A 522 -35.27 -16.62 -17.71
CA LEU A 522 -36.40 -16.24 -16.86
C LEU A 522 -36.05 -15.83 -15.41
N LEU A 523 -34.77 -15.85 -15.03
CA LEU A 523 -34.33 -15.49 -13.67
C LEU A 523 -34.62 -14.01 -13.40
N ALA A 524 -35.51 -13.74 -12.45
CA ALA A 524 -36.00 -12.38 -12.15
C ALA A 524 -35.27 -11.74 -10.96
N ASP A 525 -34.87 -12.55 -9.98
CA ASP A 525 -34.17 -12.13 -8.77
C ASP A 525 -33.18 -13.21 -8.29
N ILE A 526 -32.29 -12.79 -7.40
CA ILE A 526 -31.28 -13.63 -6.74
C ILE A 526 -31.42 -13.57 -5.22
N ASP A 527 -32.61 -13.27 -4.70
CA ASP A 527 -32.85 -12.99 -3.27
C ASP A 527 -32.56 -14.20 -2.36
N GLY A 528 -32.55 -15.40 -2.95
CA GLY A 528 -32.04 -16.61 -2.33
C GLY A 528 -30.60 -16.51 -1.83
N LEU A 529 -29.79 -15.54 -2.26
CA LEU A 529 -28.42 -15.33 -1.78
C LEU A 529 -28.30 -14.32 -0.64
N SER A 530 -29.40 -13.82 -0.09
CA SER A 530 -29.42 -12.69 0.88
C SER A 530 -28.58 -12.87 2.15
N ASN A 531 -28.13 -14.09 2.48
CA ASN A 531 -27.23 -14.38 3.60
C ASN A 531 -25.75 -14.59 3.19
N LEU A 532 -25.42 -14.50 1.90
CA LEU A 532 -24.06 -14.67 1.37
C LEU A 532 -23.19 -13.48 1.83
N GLY A 533 -22.33 -13.73 2.82
CA GLY A 533 -21.48 -12.71 3.43
C GLY A 533 -20.09 -12.58 2.80
N THR A 534 -19.54 -13.69 2.32
CA THR A 534 -18.18 -13.75 1.77
C THR A 534 -18.11 -14.61 0.50
N VAL A 535 -17.46 -14.08 -0.54
CA VAL A 535 -17.21 -14.75 -1.82
C VAL A 535 -15.90 -14.25 -2.45
N PHE A 536 -15.13 -15.12 -3.10
CA PHE A 536 -13.86 -14.72 -3.72
C PHE A 536 -14.06 -13.86 -4.96
N GLY A 537 -15.03 -14.15 -5.82
CA GLY A 537 -15.31 -13.37 -7.01
C GLY A 537 -16.74 -13.58 -7.50
N ILE A 538 -17.29 -12.60 -8.21
CA ILE A 538 -18.68 -12.63 -8.67
C ILE A 538 -18.71 -12.36 -10.17
N THR A 539 -19.40 -13.22 -10.93
CA THR A 539 -19.69 -13.04 -12.35
C THR A 539 -21.18 -13.24 -12.58
N ILE A 540 -21.89 -12.19 -12.99
CA ILE A 540 -23.33 -12.22 -13.31
C ILE A 540 -23.52 -11.80 -14.76
N THR A 541 -23.81 -12.75 -15.65
CA THR A 541 -23.84 -12.49 -17.09
C THR A 541 -25.05 -13.03 -17.81
N ASP A 542 -25.53 -12.33 -18.83
CA ASP A 542 -26.53 -12.86 -19.77
C ASP A 542 -27.84 -13.35 -19.10
N ASN A 543 -28.29 -12.69 -18.02
CA ASN A 543 -29.59 -12.95 -17.38
C ASN A 543 -30.62 -11.94 -17.88
N LEU A 544 -31.57 -12.41 -18.70
CA LEU A 544 -32.43 -11.51 -19.49
C LEU A 544 -33.45 -10.72 -18.67
N LEU A 545 -33.95 -11.29 -17.57
CA LEU A 545 -34.99 -10.70 -16.71
C LEU A 545 -34.50 -10.24 -15.34
N LEU A 546 -33.22 -10.44 -15.01
CA LEU A 546 -32.69 -10.11 -13.69
C LEU A 546 -32.77 -8.59 -13.46
N GLY A 547 -33.62 -8.17 -12.53
CA GLY A 547 -33.97 -6.76 -12.35
C GLY A 547 -33.09 -6.02 -11.33
N ASN A 548 -32.52 -6.74 -10.36
CA ASN A 548 -31.72 -6.17 -9.28
C ASN A 548 -30.67 -7.17 -8.73
N LEU A 549 -29.79 -6.68 -7.84
CA LEU A 549 -28.77 -7.48 -7.13
C LEU A 549 -29.01 -7.61 -5.61
N ASN A 550 -30.24 -7.44 -5.12
CA ASN A 550 -30.52 -7.33 -3.68
C ASN A 550 -30.11 -8.56 -2.85
N GLY A 551 -30.09 -9.74 -3.48
CA GLY A 551 -29.52 -10.95 -2.90
C GLY A 551 -28.06 -10.82 -2.44
N LEU A 552 -27.31 -9.79 -2.85
CA LEU A 552 -25.92 -9.59 -2.43
C LEU A 552 -25.75 -8.65 -1.22
N SER A 553 -26.85 -8.22 -0.58
CA SER A 553 -26.84 -7.16 0.44
C SER A 553 -26.04 -7.46 1.72
N ALA A 554 -25.72 -8.72 1.98
CA ALA A 554 -24.94 -9.14 3.16
C ALA A 554 -23.42 -9.10 2.93
N LEU A 555 -22.95 -8.85 1.71
CA LEU A 555 -21.53 -8.81 1.41
C LEU A 555 -20.84 -7.64 2.13
N SER A 556 -19.77 -7.96 2.84
CA SER A 556 -18.85 -6.96 3.44
C SER A 556 -17.67 -6.60 2.52
N GLY A 557 -17.40 -7.45 1.54
CA GLY A 557 -16.39 -7.30 0.49
C GLY A 557 -16.42 -8.51 -0.45
N ALA A 558 -15.77 -8.38 -1.61
CA ALA A 558 -15.58 -9.45 -2.58
C ALA A 558 -14.27 -9.22 -3.34
N GLY A 559 -13.73 -10.22 -4.03
CA GLY A 559 -12.69 -9.99 -5.02
C GLY A 559 -13.26 -9.31 -6.28
N PRO A 560 -12.92 -9.75 -7.50
CA PRO A 560 -13.46 -9.13 -8.71
C PRO A 560 -14.97 -9.34 -8.85
N VAL A 561 -15.71 -8.27 -9.14
CA VAL A 561 -17.14 -8.29 -9.46
C VAL A 561 -17.34 -7.91 -10.92
N THR A 562 -17.93 -8.81 -11.71
CA THR A 562 -18.26 -8.59 -13.12
C THR A 562 -19.77 -8.77 -13.32
N VAL A 563 -20.44 -7.74 -13.82
CA VAL A 563 -21.86 -7.77 -14.17
C VAL A 563 -21.97 -7.32 -15.63
N GLN A 564 -22.36 -8.25 -16.51
CA GLN A 564 -22.36 -8.00 -17.95
C GLN A 564 -23.60 -8.54 -18.67
N ASN A 565 -24.10 -7.84 -19.70
CA ASN A 565 -25.17 -8.35 -20.56
C ASN A 565 -26.48 -8.72 -19.80
N ASN A 566 -26.86 -7.99 -18.75
CA ASN A 566 -28.13 -8.18 -18.05
C ASN A 566 -29.09 -7.03 -18.42
N PRO A 567 -29.87 -7.14 -19.51
CA PRO A 567 -30.59 -6.01 -20.12
C PRO A 567 -31.74 -5.45 -19.29
N ALA A 568 -32.29 -6.24 -18.35
CA ALA A 568 -33.35 -5.81 -17.45
C ALA A 568 -32.83 -5.22 -16.12
N LEU A 569 -31.51 -5.28 -15.86
CA LEU A 569 -30.93 -4.88 -14.58
C LEU A 569 -31.01 -3.36 -14.41
N THR A 570 -31.78 -2.93 -13.42
CA THR A 570 -32.01 -1.50 -13.11
C THR A 570 -31.41 -1.05 -11.80
N ASP A 571 -31.05 -2.00 -10.92
CA ASP A 571 -30.67 -1.75 -9.53
C ASP A 571 -29.48 -2.63 -9.11
N ILE A 572 -28.42 -2.00 -8.61
CA ILE A 572 -27.23 -2.66 -8.06
C ILE A 572 -27.08 -2.40 -6.55
N GLY A 573 -28.16 -1.98 -5.88
CA GLY A 573 -28.19 -1.58 -4.47
C GLY A 573 -27.71 -2.66 -3.50
N GLY A 574 -27.80 -3.94 -3.88
CA GLY A 574 -27.24 -5.05 -3.12
C GLY A 574 -25.71 -4.98 -2.92
N LEU A 575 -24.98 -4.16 -3.68
CA LEU A 575 -23.56 -3.89 -3.44
C LEU A 575 -23.31 -2.83 -2.35
N GLY A 576 -24.36 -2.26 -1.73
CA GLY A 576 -24.26 -1.16 -0.77
C GLY A 576 -23.39 -1.41 0.46
N GLY A 577 -23.16 -2.67 0.83
CA GLY A 577 -22.33 -3.07 1.97
C GLY A 577 -20.83 -3.15 1.68
N VAL A 578 -20.40 -3.11 0.41
CA VAL A 578 -18.99 -3.36 0.05
C VAL A 578 -18.17 -2.06 0.09
N SER A 579 -17.07 -2.09 0.84
CA SER A 579 -16.10 -0.97 0.91
C SER A 579 -14.81 -1.23 0.14
N LEU A 580 -14.51 -2.50 -0.12
CA LEU A 580 -13.34 -2.96 -0.86
C LEU A 580 -13.77 -4.04 -1.88
N LEU A 581 -13.35 -3.87 -3.13
CA LEU A 581 -13.48 -4.87 -4.18
C LEU A 581 -12.13 -5.20 -4.80
N GLY A 582 -11.91 -6.44 -5.24
CA GLY A 582 -10.72 -6.84 -6.01
C GLY A 582 -10.71 -6.32 -7.46
N GLY A 583 -11.83 -5.78 -7.93
CA GLY A 583 -12.05 -5.25 -9.28
C GLY A 583 -13.55 -5.05 -9.51
N LEU A 584 -13.96 -4.12 -10.37
CA LEU A 584 -15.36 -3.91 -10.72
C LEU A 584 -15.51 -3.72 -12.22
N THR A 585 -16.35 -4.54 -12.86
CA THR A 585 -16.75 -4.41 -14.25
C THR A 585 -18.27 -4.38 -14.36
N LEU A 586 -18.82 -3.26 -14.83
CA LEU A 586 -20.23 -3.11 -15.20
C LEU A 586 -20.29 -2.85 -16.70
N ALA A 587 -20.80 -3.81 -17.46
CA ALA A 587 -20.74 -3.79 -18.93
C ALA A 587 -22.08 -4.15 -19.59
N ALA A 588 -22.48 -3.40 -20.63
CA ALA A 588 -23.69 -3.70 -21.41
C ALA A 588 -24.95 -3.90 -20.54
N LEU A 589 -25.23 -2.93 -19.68
CA LEU A 589 -26.42 -2.89 -18.79
C LEU A 589 -27.34 -1.73 -19.24
N PRO A 590 -28.08 -1.88 -20.35
CA PRO A 590 -28.79 -0.79 -20.99
C PRO A 590 -29.92 -0.19 -20.15
N ALA A 591 -30.46 -0.92 -19.16
CA ALA A 591 -31.51 -0.44 -18.27
C ALA A 591 -30.98 0.22 -16.98
N LEU A 592 -29.69 0.14 -16.68
CA LEU A 592 -29.10 0.69 -15.46
C LEU A 592 -29.03 2.22 -15.58
N THR A 593 -29.71 2.92 -14.68
CA THR A 593 -29.84 4.40 -14.70
C THR A 593 -28.96 5.11 -13.67
N SER A 594 -28.54 4.39 -12.63
CA SER A 594 -27.77 4.89 -11.49
C SER A 594 -26.77 3.84 -11.00
N LEU A 595 -25.71 4.30 -10.33
CA LEU A 595 -24.77 3.45 -9.59
C LEU A 595 -25.06 3.42 -8.09
N ASP A 596 -26.28 3.81 -7.69
CA ASP A 596 -26.73 3.70 -6.30
C ASP A 596 -26.59 2.26 -5.82
N GLY A 597 -25.82 2.10 -4.75
CA GLY A 597 -25.27 0.80 -4.32
C GLY A 597 -23.75 0.82 -4.22
N LEU A 598 -23.06 1.76 -4.87
CA LEU A 598 -21.60 1.89 -4.77
C LEU A 598 -21.13 3.06 -3.88
N ASN A 599 -22.05 3.75 -3.21
CA ASN A 599 -21.77 4.89 -2.32
C ASN A 599 -20.76 4.58 -1.19
N GLY A 600 -20.67 3.30 -0.78
CA GLY A 600 -19.75 2.84 0.25
C GLY A 600 -18.39 2.35 -0.28
N LEU A 601 -18.20 2.25 -1.60
CA LEU A 601 -16.98 1.71 -2.18
C LEU A 601 -15.81 2.70 -2.03
N VAL A 602 -14.76 2.29 -1.31
CA VAL A 602 -13.59 3.12 -1.00
C VAL A 602 -12.36 2.73 -1.83
N VAL A 603 -12.17 1.42 -2.07
CA VAL A 603 -11.00 0.90 -2.79
C VAL A 603 -11.41 -0.15 -3.81
N CYS A 604 -10.86 -0.03 -5.02
CA CYS A 604 -10.89 -1.06 -6.06
C CYS A 604 -9.45 -1.59 -6.26
N GLY A 605 -9.18 -2.79 -5.77
CA GLY A 605 -7.89 -3.47 -5.82
C GLY A 605 -7.50 -4.04 -7.19
N GLY A 606 -8.25 -3.73 -8.24
CA GLY A 606 -8.00 -4.13 -9.62
C GLY A 606 -8.57 -3.11 -10.61
N ASN A 607 -9.05 -3.57 -11.76
CA ASN A 607 -9.63 -2.69 -12.77
C ASN A 607 -11.03 -2.19 -12.34
N LEU A 608 -11.33 -0.93 -12.66
CA LEU A 608 -12.68 -0.37 -12.63
C LEU A 608 -13.13 -0.10 -14.08
N THR A 609 -14.10 -0.85 -14.59
CA THR A 609 -14.62 -0.74 -15.96
C THR A 609 -16.11 -0.45 -15.95
N LEU A 610 -16.51 0.68 -16.56
CA LEU A 610 -17.91 1.07 -16.77
C LEU A 610 -18.14 1.23 -18.28
N SER A 611 -18.82 0.25 -18.90
CA SER A 611 -18.97 0.22 -20.36
C SER A 611 -20.40 -0.07 -20.83
N GLY A 612 -20.89 0.64 -21.84
CA GLY A 612 -22.19 0.33 -22.45
C GLY A 612 -23.40 0.50 -21.50
N LEU A 613 -23.31 1.41 -20.53
CA LEU A 613 -24.38 1.76 -19.59
C LEU A 613 -25.24 2.88 -20.19
N SER A 614 -26.04 2.56 -21.21
CA SER A 614 -26.65 3.54 -22.10
C SER A 614 -27.60 4.55 -21.44
N LEU A 615 -28.14 4.24 -20.26
CA LEU A 615 -29.02 5.13 -19.51
C LEU A 615 -28.37 5.80 -18.29
N LEU A 616 -27.09 5.50 -18.01
CA LEU A 616 -26.37 6.10 -16.90
C LEU A 616 -26.09 7.57 -17.18
N THR A 617 -26.43 8.44 -16.24
CA THR A 617 -26.31 9.91 -16.42
C THR A 617 -25.14 10.53 -15.66
N ASN A 618 -24.70 9.93 -14.55
CA ASN A 618 -23.58 10.39 -13.72
C ASN A 618 -22.94 9.18 -13.01
N VAL A 619 -21.80 9.42 -12.37
CA VAL A 619 -21.07 8.43 -11.54
C VAL A 619 -20.88 8.94 -10.11
N ASP A 620 -21.73 9.85 -9.63
CA ASP A 620 -21.64 10.45 -8.29
C ASP A 620 -21.66 9.42 -7.15
N PRO A 621 -22.36 8.27 -7.27
CA PRO A 621 -22.27 7.21 -6.26
C PRO A 621 -20.87 6.63 -6.07
N LEU A 622 -19.89 6.93 -6.93
CA LEU A 622 -18.49 6.52 -6.74
C LEU A 622 -17.65 7.56 -5.98
N SER A 623 -18.25 8.63 -5.46
CA SER A 623 -17.54 9.73 -4.78
C SER A 623 -16.74 9.33 -3.53
N SER A 624 -17.00 8.16 -2.94
CA SER A 624 -16.23 7.62 -1.81
C SER A 624 -14.96 6.87 -2.25
N LEU A 625 -14.78 6.61 -3.54
CA LEU A 625 -13.66 5.83 -4.08
C LEU A 625 -12.37 6.67 -4.04
N ILE A 626 -11.35 6.17 -3.36
CA ILE A 626 -10.06 6.85 -3.14
C ILE A 626 -8.92 6.20 -3.93
N ASN A 627 -9.07 4.92 -4.32
CA ASN A 627 -8.01 4.21 -5.04
C ASN A 627 -8.54 3.16 -6.03
N VAL A 628 -7.99 3.15 -7.24
CA VAL A 628 -8.09 2.06 -8.22
C VAL A 628 -6.66 1.62 -8.54
N THR A 629 -6.28 0.40 -8.14
CA THR A 629 -4.89 -0.07 -8.34
C THR A 629 -4.63 -0.57 -9.76
N GLY A 630 -5.68 -0.94 -10.50
CA GLY A 630 -5.64 -1.33 -11.91
C GLY A 630 -6.01 -0.20 -12.87
N ASN A 631 -6.56 -0.56 -14.02
CA ASN A 631 -7.01 0.41 -15.02
C ASN A 631 -8.41 0.95 -14.66
N LEU A 632 -8.59 2.26 -14.82
CA LEU A 632 -9.90 2.91 -14.85
C LEU A 632 -10.35 3.10 -16.31
N GLU A 633 -11.43 2.44 -16.71
CA GLU A 633 -12.04 2.55 -18.03
C GLU A 633 -13.51 2.97 -17.91
N VAL A 634 -13.87 4.05 -18.60
CA VAL A 634 -15.26 4.51 -18.76
C VAL A 634 -15.50 4.72 -20.26
N SER A 635 -16.26 3.81 -20.88
CA SER A 635 -16.45 3.75 -22.35
C SER A 635 -17.91 3.53 -22.73
N ASP A 636 -18.34 3.96 -23.92
CA ASP A 636 -19.65 3.64 -24.49
C ASP A 636 -20.90 3.94 -23.61
N ASN A 637 -20.82 4.91 -22.70
CA ASN A 637 -21.93 5.35 -21.83
C ASN A 637 -22.63 6.58 -22.45
N LEU A 638 -23.57 6.34 -23.37
CA LEU A 638 -24.14 7.36 -24.27
C LEU A 638 -24.78 8.58 -23.60
N LEU A 639 -25.33 8.44 -22.38
CA LEU A 639 -25.98 9.52 -21.64
C LEU A 639 -25.13 10.08 -20.49
N LEU A 640 -23.92 9.56 -20.27
CA LEU A 640 -23.05 10.01 -19.19
C LEU A 640 -22.49 11.39 -19.53
N SER A 641 -22.94 12.43 -18.81
CA SER A 641 -22.57 13.81 -19.12
C SER A 641 -21.26 14.26 -18.50
N ASP A 642 -20.86 13.65 -17.39
CA ASP A 642 -19.62 13.94 -16.68
C ASP A 642 -19.17 12.75 -15.80
N CYS A 643 -17.92 12.81 -15.35
CA CYS A 643 -17.31 11.81 -14.45
C CYS A 643 -16.92 12.42 -13.10
N CYS A 644 -17.67 13.42 -12.60
CA CYS A 644 -17.25 14.20 -11.42
C CYS A 644 -17.08 13.33 -10.15
N GLY A 645 -17.91 12.29 -9.98
CA GLY A 645 -17.79 11.32 -8.90
C GLY A 645 -16.50 10.50 -8.86
N LEU A 646 -15.64 10.58 -9.90
CA LEU A 646 -14.32 9.95 -9.92
C LEU A 646 -13.18 10.94 -9.62
N PHE A 647 -13.44 12.22 -9.39
CA PHE A 647 -12.39 13.19 -9.05
C PHE A 647 -12.10 13.13 -7.53
N PRO A 648 -10.83 13.05 -7.07
CA PRO A 648 -9.57 13.28 -7.78
C PRO A 648 -8.75 12.01 -8.10
N LEU A 649 -9.39 10.86 -8.37
CA LEU A 649 -8.70 9.59 -8.67
C LEU A 649 -7.70 9.70 -9.82
#